data_AF-A0A123TYH1-F1
#
_entry.id   AF-A0A123TYH1-F1
#
_cell.length_a   1.000
_cell.length_b   1.000
_cell.length_c   1.000
_cell.angle_alpha   90.00
_cell.angle_beta   90.00
_cell.angle_gamma   90.00
#
_symmetry.space_group_name_H-M   'P 1'
#
loop_
_entity.id
_entity.type
_entity.pdbx_description
1 polymer ?
#
loop_
_entity_poly.entity_id
_entity_poly.type
_entity_poly.pdbx_seq_one_letter_code
_entity_poly.pdbx_strand_id
1 'polypeptide(L)'
;MVIKKMIKKVATKAADGVSKLSELSPQQLEQVQAQMAAYREQLPDLTGDVAEEYFRKQLAIAGVEVYNAYLPQLKDLYLPIDNKAEFRLEDEGVLIDEGEFKSGYNIRYINITKWVTDKQENSLEKLVSVYEVLSTTPCNISLVFHRKQDETSVYLAVTNTENADSNADVESYRKRLVSAIKGNFPGAAWKEEVGRGSLPCFEDYIPYSVATASNIPTEKSEKFISQTIEKLLDGIVPENKEQEYVLVLLATPVLDVADRKLHLSQIYSNLSPYAAWQTQFQLTESDSRGSSATVGVNIGASVGSQTGHNLTQTHSQGQTESRGTSETETNTKGEGHSVGFSASHNTHIDSGVNLFGLRVGAAQNVGFSINGNKNWNKSKSIAKGITNTLGKTASVANAVGKTVSSSLGANFGANFARTSSVTATIGKNEGISQSFVNHHVQHALKNLDKQMERLELSTALGLWDFSAYVLSEDPTIANNVAHSYLALTQGEESHLSQTVVNLWRGDVQSERDKAKALTAYLRDLRHPLFGFNPEILEIDEDFAVYPEIVTAATPLSGKELAYALNFPQKSIAGLPVLECAQFGRNISTFEEKDNQEQLPLGNIFHMNHEENTAVQLSLPSLASHTFVTGSTGTGKSNTVYQLLTQVREKGIKFLVVEPAKGEYKRVFGSDEDVAVFGTNPTITPLLKINPFSFPEGIHILEHLDRLVELFNVCWPMYAAMPAVLKKAIEQAYQDCGWDLISSVNTYSKTIFPTFADVLRTIREIIDSSEYDNDNKGAYKGALLTRLESLTTGIYQLMFTEDEISSEKLFDENVIVDLSRLGSSETKSLIMGLLILKMQEYRMVSSQGMNQQLRHVTVLEEAHNLLKRTSTEQATESSNLLGKSVEMLTNAIAEMRTDGEGFIIADQAPGLLDLAVIRNTNTKIILRLPEYSDRELVGKSANLNEEQINELAKLPKGVAAVYQNEWLEPVLCKVAKYDSTEMVFQQPTQLVRTESPYHRLAILELLTASPNLDSTLPFEELQELTLAVGLDSLTQVRIFNFLRTTSPDNFSMHELAHILGKVYPELVEKIRLKAEKGLEPLALTQVLQQEIDSSIPETISEQARRDLVQGLMTYYYLFELKDHKAMQDWLRNGDLI
;
A
#
# COMPACT_ATOMS: atom_id res chain seq x y z
N MET A 1 39.47 23.92 -1.32
CA MET A 1 40.60 23.91 -0.36
C MET A 1 41.08 22.49 -0.02
N VAL A 2 40.25 21.43 -0.04
CA VAL A 2 40.74 20.04 0.11
C VAL A 2 41.89 19.74 -0.87
N ILE A 3 41.73 20.12 -2.15
CA ILE A 3 42.80 20.03 -3.15
C ILE A 3 44.05 20.84 -2.72
N LYS A 4 43.93 22.05 -2.17
CA LYS A 4 45.09 22.79 -1.59
C LYS A 4 45.74 22.07 -0.39
N LYS A 5 44.99 21.26 0.37
CA LYS A 5 45.49 20.45 1.51
C LYS A 5 46.17 19.16 1.04
N MET A 6 45.70 18.56 -0.07
CA MET A 6 46.38 17.50 -0.82
C MET A 6 47.65 18.01 -1.52
N ILE A 7 47.58 19.12 -2.25
CA ILE A 7 48.73 19.81 -2.85
C ILE A 7 49.81 20.04 -1.79
N LYS A 8 49.45 20.50 -0.59
CA LYS A 8 50.42 20.71 0.50
C LYS A 8 50.95 19.42 1.17
N LYS A 9 50.43 18.23 0.80
CA LYS A 9 51.04 16.92 1.12
C LYS A 9 51.91 16.41 -0.04
N VAL A 10 51.47 16.61 -1.28
CA VAL A 10 52.13 16.10 -2.50
C VAL A 10 53.35 16.95 -2.89
N ALA A 11 53.25 18.28 -2.81
CA ALA A 11 54.28 19.24 -3.21
C ALA A 11 55.34 19.50 -2.12
N THR A 12 55.63 18.52 -1.25
CA THR A 12 56.73 18.60 -0.27
C THR A 12 57.38 17.25 -0.01
N LYS A 13 58.21 16.77 -0.97
CA LYS A 13 59.53 16.11 -0.80
C LYS A 13 59.85 15.19 -1.98
N ALA A 14 61.15 14.96 -2.22
CA ALA A 14 61.64 14.22 -3.38
C ALA A 14 62.68 13.15 -3.04
N ALA A 15 62.50 11.96 -3.61
CA ALA A 15 63.51 10.94 -3.90
C ALA A 15 63.03 10.07 -5.09
N ASP A 16 63.95 9.60 -5.95
CA ASP A 16 63.62 8.95 -7.24
C ASP A 16 63.05 7.53 -7.11
N GLY A 17 62.28 7.05 -8.11
CA GLY A 17 61.86 5.64 -8.15
C GLY A 17 60.89 5.14 -9.23
N VAL A 18 61.14 5.37 -10.53
CA VAL A 18 60.59 4.59 -11.68
C VAL A 18 59.05 4.40 -11.76
N SER A 19 58.39 5.13 -12.68
CA SER A 19 57.13 4.69 -13.30
C SER A 19 57.19 4.86 -14.84
N LYS A 20 56.24 4.29 -15.59
CA LYS A 20 56.24 4.28 -17.06
C LYS A 20 55.13 5.14 -17.67
N LEU A 21 55.51 6.20 -18.39
CA LEU A 21 54.93 6.67 -19.67
C LEU A 21 53.39 6.78 -19.84
N SER A 22 52.60 6.84 -18.76
CA SER A 22 51.13 6.93 -18.83
C SER A 22 50.48 7.70 -17.67
N GLU A 23 51.15 7.73 -16.51
CA GLU A 23 50.73 8.40 -15.27
C GLU A 23 51.75 9.47 -14.89
N LEU A 24 51.30 10.58 -14.30
CA LEU A 24 52.20 11.64 -13.84
C LEU A 24 52.94 11.26 -12.56
N SER A 25 54.27 11.36 -12.58
CA SER A 25 55.08 11.24 -11.36
C SER A 25 54.96 12.50 -10.48
N PRO A 26 55.10 12.39 -9.15
CA PRO A 26 55.03 13.55 -8.25
C PRO A 26 56.02 14.67 -8.60
N GLN A 27 57.22 14.32 -9.09
CA GLN A 27 58.26 15.28 -9.49
C GLN A 27 57.87 16.09 -10.73
N GLN A 28 57.25 15.46 -11.73
CA GLN A 28 56.72 16.18 -12.91
C GLN A 28 55.57 17.10 -12.52
N LEU A 29 54.72 16.66 -11.59
CA LEU A 29 53.62 17.47 -11.07
C LEU A 29 54.17 18.72 -10.34
N GLU A 30 55.13 18.56 -9.42
CA GLU A 30 55.76 19.69 -8.70
C GLU A 30 56.39 20.73 -9.66
N GLN A 31 57.04 20.28 -10.74
CA GLN A 31 57.60 21.17 -11.77
C GLN A 31 56.50 21.98 -12.51
N VAL A 32 55.42 21.31 -12.91
CA VAL A 32 54.23 21.95 -13.52
C VAL A 32 53.62 22.97 -12.56
N GLN A 33 53.45 22.63 -11.28
CA GLN A 33 52.93 23.56 -10.26
C GLN A 33 53.81 24.80 -10.11
N ALA A 34 55.13 24.64 -10.06
CA ALA A 34 56.06 25.77 -9.93
C ALA A 34 56.00 26.72 -11.14
N GLN A 35 55.92 26.18 -12.37
CA GLN A 35 55.76 26.96 -13.60
C GLN A 35 54.43 27.72 -13.63
N MET A 36 53.32 27.03 -13.35
CA MET A 36 51.98 27.61 -13.40
C MET A 36 51.80 28.69 -12.32
N ALA A 37 52.31 28.48 -11.10
CA ALA A 37 52.32 29.49 -10.05
C ALA A 37 53.13 30.73 -10.45
N ALA A 38 54.34 30.56 -11.00
CA ALA A 38 55.18 31.66 -11.46
C ALA A 38 54.53 32.47 -12.60
N TYR A 39 53.84 31.81 -13.54
CA TYR A 39 53.06 32.51 -14.57
C TYR A 39 51.87 33.28 -13.97
N ARG A 40 51.19 32.71 -12.96
CA ARG A 40 50.01 33.32 -12.32
C ARG A 40 50.35 34.55 -11.47
N GLU A 41 51.51 34.59 -10.82
CA GLU A 41 51.93 35.71 -9.95
C GLU A 41 52.54 36.91 -10.70
N GLN A 42 52.77 36.82 -12.02
CA GLN A 42 53.28 37.94 -12.83
C GLN A 42 52.25 39.08 -12.95
N LEU A 43 52.51 40.17 -12.21
CA LEU A 43 51.84 41.47 -12.33
C LEU A 43 52.55 42.35 -13.39
N PRO A 44 51.89 42.73 -14.50
CA PRO A 44 52.45 43.65 -15.49
C PRO A 44 52.26 45.12 -15.11
N ASP A 45 53.15 45.99 -15.61
CA ASP A 45 53.01 47.45 -15.46
C ASP A 45 51.93 48.00 -16.41
N LEU A 46 51.12 48.95 -15.93
CA LEU A 46 49.81 49.28 -16.47
C LEU A 46 49.87 50.29 -17.63
N THR A 47 50.45 49.89 -18.77
CA THR A 47 50.47 50.71 -19.99
C THR A 47 50.09 49.95 -21.26
N GLY A 48 49.30 50.61 -22.11
CA GLY A 48 49.07 50.26 -23.52
C GLY A 48 48.67 48.80 -23.75
N ASP A 49 49.49 48.12 -24.55
CA ASP A 49 49.21 46.81 -25.13
C ASP A 49 49.20 45.67 -24.08
N VAL A 50 49.96 45.84 -22.98
CA VAL A 50 50.08 44.82 -21.92
C VAL A 50 48.80 44.70 -21.08
N ALA A 51 47.98 45.76 -21.03
CA ALA A 51 46.70 45.74 -20.35
C ALA A 51 45.66 44.86 -21.09
N GLU A 52 45.76 44.72 -22.42
CA GLU A 52 44.89 43.84 -23.20
C GLU A 52 45.25 42.36 -22.99
N GLU A 53 46.54 42.07 -22.78
CA GLU A 53 47.02 40.73 -22.42
C GLU A 53 46.63 40.32 -20.99
N TYR A 54 46.79 41.21 -20.00
CA TYR A 54 46.28 40.98 -18.65
C TYR A 54 44.76 40.77 -18.65
N PHE A 55 44.02 41.55 -19.46
CA PHE A 55 42.58 41.37 -19.63
C PHE A 55 42.22 40.02 -20.27
N ARG A 56 42.94 39.59 -21.34
CA ARG A 56 42.81 38.26 -21.95
C ARG A 56 43.00 37.15 -20.90
N LYS A 57 44.03 37.28 -20.07
CA LYS A 57 44.37 36.36 -18.98
C LYS A 57 43.30 36.29 -17.89
N GLN A 58 42.81 37.43 -17.38
CA GLN A 58 41.72 37.45 -16.39
C GLN A 58 40.41 36.87 -16.95
N LEU A 59 40.07 37.16 -18.21
CA LEU A 59 38.88 36.61 -18.86
C LEU A 59 39.02 35.09 -19.12
N ALA A 60 40.21 34.60 -19.43
CA ALA A 60 40.50 33.18 -19.55
C ALA A 60 40.42 32.44 -18.20
N ILE A 61 40.99 33.02 -17.12
CA ILE A 61 40.84 32.50 -15.73
C ILE A 61 39.36 32.39 -15.36
N ALA A 62 38.58 33.45 -15.59
CA ALA A 62 37.14 33.43 -15.36
C ALA A 62 36.42 32.39 -16.23
N GLY A 63 36.83 32.20 -17.48
CA GLY A 63 36.29 31.17 -18.37
C GLY A 63 36.55 29.74 -17.86
N VAL A 64 37.74 29.49 -17.31
CA VAL A 64 38.12 28.22 -16.68
C VAL A 64 37.29 27.94 -15.44
N GLU A 65 37.19 28.90 -14.50
CA GLU A 65 36.49 28.72 -13.22
C GLU A 65 34.95 28.72 -13.34
N VAL A 66 34.36 29.52 -14.24
CA VAL A 66 32.89 29.65 -14.37
C VAL A 66 32.27 28.53 -15.20
N TYR A 67 32.93 28.10 -16.28
CA TYR A 67 32.39 27.10 -17.21
C TYR A 67 33.03 25.72 -17.09
N ASN A 68 34.01 25.54 -16.19
CA ASN A 68 34.87 24.35 -16.11
C ASN A 68 35.48 24.00 -17.48
N ALA A 69 36.06 24.99 -18.18
CA ALA A 69 36.50 24.88 -19.57
C ALA A 69 37.60 23.81 -19.83
N TYR A 70 38.15 23.21 -18.78
CA TYR A 70 39.02 22.03 -18.86
C TYR A 70 38.24 20.73 -19.15
N LEU A 71 36.97 20.59 -18.72
CA LEU A 71 36.21 19.34 -18.85
C LEU A 71 36.10 18.83 -20.31
N PRO A 72 35.77 19.66 -21.32
CA PRO A 72 35.68 19.20 -22.72
C PRO A 72 37.03 18.81 -23.34
N GLN A 73 38.14 19.15 -22.66
CA GLN A 73 39.52 18.95 -23.11
C GLN A 73 40.29 18.04 -22.13
N LEU A 74 39.59 17.39 -21.18
CA LEU A 74 40.19 16.66 -20.06
C LEU A 74 41.05 15.49 -20.53
N LYS A 75 40.63 14.82 -21.61
CA LYS A 75 41.40 13.74 -22.25
C LYS A 75 42.67 14.22 -22.95
N ASP A 76 42.69 15.45 -23.44
CA ASP A 76 43.74 16.00 -24.30
C ASP A 76 44.79 16.81 -23.52
N LEU A 77 44.36 17.59 -22.52
CA LEU A 77 45.22 18.47 -21.73
C LEU A 77 45.80 17.82 -20.47
N TYR A 78 45.25 16.70 -20.00
CA TYR A 78 45.61 16.09 -18.72
C TYR A 78 45.94 14.60 -18.82
N LEU A 79 46.67 14.12 -17.82
CA LEU A 79 46.99 12.71 -17.61
C LEU A 79 46.42 12.26 -16.25
N PRO A 80 45.90 11.02 -16.13
CA PRO A 80 45.50 10.50 -14.83
C PRO A 80 46.71 10.36 -13.91
N ILE A 81 46.49 10.60 -12.62
CA ILE A 81 47.48 10.37 -11.56
C ILE A 81 47.34 8.92 -11.07
N ASP A 82 48.39 8.33 -10.48
CA ASP A 82 48.31 7.04 -9.77
C ASP A 82 47.36 7.15 -8.54
N ASN A 83 46.45 6.19 -8.34
CA ASN A 83 45.50 6.19 -7.21
C ASN A 83 46.19 5.98 -5.84
N LYS A 84 47.44 5.53 -5.82
CA LYS A 84 48.28 5.44 -4.61
C LYS A 84 49.01 6.74 -4.28
N ALA A 85 49.08 7.73 -5.18
CA ALA A 85 49.85 8.96 -4.95
C ALA A 85 49.29 9.83 -3.81
N GLU A 86 47.99 9.72 -3.49
CA GLU A 86 47.31 10.54 -2.47
C GLU A 86 47.73 10.25 -1.01
N PHE A 87 48.21 9.03 -0.71
CA PHE A 87 48.28 8.52 0.67
C PHE A 87 49.65 7.99 1.12
N ARG A 88 50.71 8.13 0.29
CA ARG A 88 52.07 7.70 0.64
C ARG A 88 52.61 8.44 1.88
N LEU A 89 53.40 7.74 2.69
CA LEU A 89 54.03 8.25 3.92
C LEU A 89 55.53 7.90 3.94
N GLU A 90 56.32 8.69 4.68
CA GLU A 90 57.73 8.43 4.96
C GLU A 90 57.93 8.08 6.44
N ASP A 91 58.90 7.22 6.75
CA ASP A 91 59.59 7.22 8.05
C ASP A 91 61.12 7.12 7.83
N GLU A 92 61.89 7.81 8.68
CA GLU A 92 63.35 8.02 8.64
C GLU A 92 64.05 8.12 7.26
N GLY A 93 63.35 8.59 6.22
CA GLY A 93 63.90 8.77 4.87
C GLY A 93 63.99 7.48 4.03
N VAL A 94 63.28 6.43 4.42
CA VAL A 94 63.07 5.22 3.62
C VAL A 94 61.64 5.23 3.06
N LEU A 95 61.48 4.86 1.78
CA LEU A 95 60.16 4.62 1.20
C LEU A 95 59.55 3.35 1.80
N ILE A 96 58.48 3.50 2.58
CA ILE A 96 57.72 2.39 3.17
C ILE A 96 56.39 2.25 2.41
N ASP A 97 56.14 1.05 1.87
CA ASP A 97 55.02 0.71 0.98
C ASP A 97 53.64 0.60 1.71
N GLU A 98 53.48 1.25 2.87
CA GLU A 98 52.30 1.13 3.75
C GLU A 98 51.19 2.18 3.48
N GLY A 99 51.45 3.15 2.61
CA GLY A 99 50.58 4.29 2.31
C GLY A 99 49.51 4.07 1.23
N GLU A 100 48.92 2.88 1.15
CA GLU A 100 47.80 2.61 0.22
C GLU A 100 46.44 3.07 0.78
N PHE A 101 45.42 3.18 -0.10
CA PHE A 101 44.05 3.43 0.33
C PHE A 101 43.46 2.16 0.97
N LYS A 102 43.17 2.21 2.27
CA LYS A 102 42.76 1.05 3.08
C LYS A 102 41.26 0.80 2.92
N SER A 103 40.85 0.39 1.72
CA SER A 103 39.45 0.21 1.30
C SER A 103 38.63 -0.65 2.28
N GLY A 104 39.21 -1.72 2.85
CA GLY A 104 38.56 -2.56 3.87
C GLY A 104 38.21 -1.83 5.17
N TYR A 105 38.95 -0.79 5.55
CA TYR A 105 38.59 0.11 6.65
C TYR A 105 37.68 1.24 6.19
N ASN A 106 37.90 1.83 5.01
CA ASN A 106 37.31 3.10 4.61
C ASN A 106 36.10 3.05 3.66
N ILE A 107 35.72 1.90 3.08
CA ILE A 107 34.49 1.74 2.26
C ILE A 107 33.47 0.85 2.98
N ARG A 108 32.21 1.29 3.06
CA ARG A 108 31.06 0.45 3.45
C ARG A 108 29.95 0.56 2.43
N TYR A 109 29.34 -0.56 2.05
CA TYR A 109 28.23 -0.56 1.09
C TYR A 109 27.08 -1.50 1.49
N ILE A 110 25.89 -1.20 0.98
CA ILE A 110 24.69 -2.04 1.07
C ILE A 110 24.19 -2.36 -0.34
N ASN A 111 23.75 -3.59 -0.57
CA ASN A 111 23.11 -4.02 -1.82
C ASN A 111 21.60 -3.89 -1.65
N ILE A 112 20.97 -2.94 -2.35
CA ILE A 112 19.55 -2.63 -2.26
C ILE A 112 18.76 -3.72 -3.02
N THR A 113 17.80 -4.34 -2.33
CA THR A 113 17.01 -5.49 -2.83
C THR A 113 15.52 -5.18 -2.97
N LYS A 114 15.04 -4.08 -2.38
CA LYS A 114 13.68 -3.58 -2.54
C LYS A 114 13.69 -2.06 -2.33
N TRP A 115 13.09 -1.31 -3.25
CA TRP A 115 12.80 0.11 -3.04
C TRP A 115 11.31 0.31 -2.81
N VAL A 116 10.94 1.29 -1.99
CA VAL A 116 9.53 1.59 -1.66
C VAL A 116 9.33 3.10 -1.74
N THR A 117 8.25 3.53 -2.39
CA THR A 117 7.88 4.93 -2.58
C THR A 117 6.43 5.16 -2.16
N ASP A 118 6.18 6.29 -1.50
CA ASP A 118 4.83 6.83 -1.38
C ASP A 118 4.48 7.55 -2.70
N LYS A 119 3.22 7.45 -3.13
CA LYS A 119 2.71 8.17 -4.30
C LYS A 119 2.44 9.65 -4.06
N GLN A 120 2.18 10.04 -2.81
CA GLN A 120 1.73 11.39 -2.45
C GLN A 120 2.88 12.35 -2.11
N GLU A 121 4.09 11.83 -1.87
CA GLU A 121 5.25 12.60 -1.42
C GLU A 121 6.34 12.69 -2.49
N ASN A 122 7.03 13.83 -2.59
CA ASN A 122 8.10 14.00 -3.58
C ASN A 122 9.35 13.18 -3.20
N SER A 123 9.54 12.07 -3.90
CA SER A 123 10.73 11.19 -3.76
C SER A 123 12.07 11.93 -3.91
N LEU A 124 12.14 13.03 -4.66
CA LEU A 124 13.40 13.78 -4.86
C LEU A 124 13.74 14.66 -3.66
N GLU A 125 12.75 15.34 -3.07
CA GLU A 125 12.94 16.14 -1.84
C GLU A 125 13.40 15.25 -0.67
N LYS A 126 12.80 14.06 -0.55
CA LYS A 126 13.24 13.02 0.38
C LYS A 126 14.70 12.59 0.18
N LEU A 127 15.19 12.52 -1.06
CA LEU A 127 16.61 12.22 -1.34
C LEU A 127 17.55 13.38 -0.96
N VAL A 128 17.10 14.64 -1.08
CA VAL A 128 17.88 15.79 -0.55
C VAL A 128 18.14 15.59 0.94
N SER A 129 17.11 15.34 1.74
CA SER A 129 17.25 15.10 3.19
C SER A 129 18.02 13.83 3.55
N VAL A 130 18.10 12.82 2.65
CA VAL A 130 18.96 11.65 2.83
C VAL A 130 20.44 11.99 2.65
N TYR A 131 20.78 12.81 1.65
CA TYR A 131 22.18 13.16 1.37
C TYR A 131 22.69 14.31 2.25
N GLU A 132 21.85 15.30 2.57
CA GLU A 132 22.14 16.43 3.47
C GLU A 132 22.77 15.98 4.80
N VAL A 133 22.34 14.82 5.32
CA VAL A 133 22.88 14.18 6.53
C VAL A 133 24.39 13.89 6.47
N LEU A 134 25.02 13.87 5.29
CA LEU A 134 26.48 13.74 5.10
C LEU A 134 27.15 14.95 4.39
N SER A 135 26.40 16.04 4.15
CA SER A 135 26.88 17.26 3.45
C SER A 135 28.06 18.00 4.11
N THR A 136 28.38 17.66 5.36
CA THR A 136 29.43 18.29 6.18
C THR A 136 30.53 17.32 6.63
N THR A 137 30.52 16.08 6.15
CA THR A 137 31.51 15.04 6.49
C THR A 137 32.47 14.74 5.35
N PRO A 138 33.76 14.43 5.62
CA PRO A 138 34.74 14.07 4.59
C PRO A 138 34.51 12.64 4.09
N CYS A 139 33.50 12.47 3.25
CA CYS A 139 33.16 11.17 2.66
C CYS A 139 32.58 11.29 1.25
N ASN A 140 32.76 10.27 0.42
CA ASN A 140 32.03 10.15 -0.84
C ASN A 140 30.75 9.33 -0.60
N ILE A 141 29.67 9.71 -1.27
CA ILE A 141 28.49 8.87 -1.50
C ILE A 141 28.61 8.28 -2.90
N SER A 142 28.27 7.01 -3.08
CA SER A 142 28.24 6.39 -4.41
C SER A 142 27.03 5.48 -4.58
N LEU A 143 26.23 5.73 -5.62
CA LEU A 143 25.17 4.83 -6.07
C LEU A 143 25.64 4.14 -7.34
N VAL A 144 25.75 2.80 -7.27
CA VAL A 144 26.36 1.97 -8.31
C VAL A 144 25.35 0.98 -8.85
N PHE A 145 25.06 1.09 -10.15
CA PHE A 145 24.24 0.14 -10.89
C PHE A 145 25.17 -0.77 -11.71
N HIS A 146 25.18 -2.07 -11.40
CA HIS A 146 25.83 -3.09 -12.22
C HIS A 146 24.75 -3.78 -13.06
N ARG A 147 24.72 -3.47 -14.37
CA ARG A 147 23.77 -4.03 -15.33
C ARG A 147 24.41 -5.23 -16.04
N LYS A 148 23.89 -6.42 -15.73
CA LYS A 148 24.15 -7.65 -16.47
C LYS A 148 23.09 -7.85 -17.57
N GLN A 149 23.22 -8.94 -18.33
CA GLN A 149 22.19 -9.40 -19.28
C GLN A 149 20.80 -9.54 -18.63
N ASP A 150 20.71 -10.28 -17.51
CA ASP A 150 19.46 -10.72 -16.88
C ASP A 150 19.04 -9.91 -15.64
N GLU A 151 19.99 -9.40 -14.86
CA GLU A 151 19.74 -8.62 -13.63
C GLU A 151 20.47 -7.27 -13.59
N THR A 152 19.97 -6.37 -12.73
CA THR A 152 20.66 -5.15 -12.29
C THR A 152 20.90 -5.24 -10.78
N SER A 153 22.16 -5.29 -10.36
CA SER A 153 22.52 -5.16 -8.94
C SER A 153 22.72 -3.68 -8.59
N VAL A 154 22.06 -3.21 -7.54
CA VAL A 154 22.15 -1.80 -7.08
C VAL A 154 22.84 -1.74 -5.72
N TYR A 155 23.91 -0.96 -5.64
CA TYR A 155 24.70 -0.77 -4.42
C TYR A 155 24.71 0.70 -4.02
N LEU A 156 24.44 0.99 -2.75
CA LEU A 156 24.69 2.31 -2.16
C LEU A 156 25.88 2.21 -1.20
N ALA A 157 26.87 3.06 -1.39
CA ALA A 157 28.15 3.01 -0.71
C ALA A 157 28.54 4.36 -0.11
N VAL A 158 29.34 4.30 0.96
CA VAL A 158 29.99 5.45 1.59
C VAL A 158 31.46 5.15 1.76
N THR A 159 32.30 6.13 1.40
CA THR A 159 33.75 6.05 1.46
C THR A 159 34.31 7.18 2.33
N ASN A 160 35.08 6.89 3.37
CA ASN A 160 35.82 7.92 4.13
C ASN A 160 37.03 8.41 3.30
N THR A 161 37.09 9.71 3.00
CA THR A 161 38.18 10.28 2.17
C THR A 161 39.43 10.64 2.97
N GLU A 162 39.39 10.59 4.30
CA GLU A 162 40.59 10.81 5.14
C GLU A 162 41.51 9.59 5.24
N ASN A 163 41.09 8.42 4.71
CA ASN A 163 41.82 7.14 4.73
C ASN A 163 42.29 6.71 6.14
N ALA A 164 41.34 6.63 7.08
CA ALA A 164 41.63 6.26 8.46
C ALA A 164 42.04 4.78 8.62
N ASP A 165 42.87 4.49 9.63
CA ASP A 165 43.25 3.13 10.04
C ASP A 165 42.14 2.36 10.79
N SER A 166 40.97 2.98 10.95
CA SER A 166 39.82 2.44 11.66
C SER A 166 38.56 2.59 10.82
N ASN A 167 37.62 1.65 10.99
CA ASN A 167 36.33 1.68 10.30
C ASN A 167 35.23 2.45 11.07
N ALA A 168 35.56 3.05 12.22
CA ALA A 168 34.59 3.72 13.08
C ALA A 168 33.82 4.84 12.35
N ASP A 169 34.52 5.67 11.60
CA ASP A 169 33.95 6.84 10.91
C ASP A 169 33.07 6.45 9.73
N VAL A 170 33.55 5.58 8.82
CA VAL A 170 32.71 5.10 7.71
C VAL A 170 31.51 4.29 8.19
N GLU A 171 31.62 3.53 9.29
CA GLU A 171 30.49 2.82 9.88
C GLU A 171 29.50 3.79 10.55
N SER A 172 29.97 4.92 11.09
CA SER A 172 29.13 6.03 11.55
C SER A 172 28.39 6.71 10.38
N TYR A 173 29.10 7.02 9.29
CA TYR A 173 28.52 7.64 8.10
C TYR A 173 27.48 6.70 7.43
N ARG A 174 27.81 5.40 7.32
CA ARG A 174 26.88 4.36 6.84
C ARG A 174 25.63 4.26 7.71
N LYS A 175 25.77 4.28 9.05
CA LYS A 175 24.63 4.28 9.98
C LYS A 175 23.77 5.52 9.81
N ARG A 176 24.36 6.71 9.67
CA ARG A 176 23.65 7.98 9.42
C ARG A 176 22.83 7.90 8.12
N LEU A 177 23.44 7.50 7.01
CA LEU A 177 22.78 7.36 5.71
C LEU A 177 21.65 6.31 5.74
N VAL A 178 21.90 5.14 6.35
CA VAL A 178 20.87 4.09 6.49
C VAL A 178 19.70 4.54 7.36
N SER A 179 19.93 5.25 8.46
CA SER A 179 18.85 5.81 9.28
C SER A 179 18.04 6.86 8.52
N ALA A 180 18.70 7.71 7.73
CA ALA A 180 18.01 8.69 6.89
C ALA A 180 17.14 8.03 5.80
N ILE A 181 17.63 6.94 5.18
CA ILE A 181 16.85 6.13 4.23
C ILE A 181 15.66 5.48 4.93
N LYS A 182 15.82 4.88 6.12
CA LYS A 182 14.69 4.30 6.86
C LYS A 182 13.63 5.32 7.26
N GLY A 183 14.02 6.57 7.53
CA GLY A 183 13.09 7.66 7.85
C GLY A 183 12.31 8.16 6.64
N ASN A 184 12.96 8.32 5.49
CA ASN A 184 12.36 8.90 4.28
C ASN A 184 11.67 7.85 3.38
N PHE A 185 12.27 6.67 3.26
CA PHE A 185 11.83 5.53 2.44
C PHE A 185 11.59 4.30 3.34
N PRO A 186 10.62 4.36 4.26
CA PRO A 186 10.27 3.23 5.11
C PRO A 186 9.95 1.99 4.26
N GLY A 187 10.46 0.84 4.68
CA GLY A 187 10.33 -0.43 3.98
C GLY A 187 11.26 -0.66 2.79
N ALA A 188 12.10 0.31 2.39
CA ALA A 188 13.26 0.03 1.56
C ALA A 188 14.15 -1.04 2.26
N ALA A 189 14.66 -2.00 1.48
CA ALA A 189 15.39 -3.15 2.01
C ALA A 189 16.68 -3.44 1.23
N TRP A 190 17.61 -4.10 1.90
CA TRP A 190 18.93 -4.47 1.41
C TRP A 190 19.38 -5.78 2.05
N LYS A 191 20.42 -6.41 1.50
CA LYS A 191 21.02 -7.62 2.09
C LYS A 191 21.55 -7.33 3.51
N GLU A 192 21.34 -8.25 4.44
CA GLU A 192 21.74 -8.09 5.85
C GLU A 192 23.27 -7.93 6.01
N GLU A 193 24.04 -8.57 5.14
CA GLU A 193 25.50 -8.45 5.09
C GLU A 193 25.94 -7.07 4.57
N VAL A 194 26.49 -6.25 5.47
CA VAL A 194 27.13 -4.98 5.12
C VAL A 194 28.49 -5.23 4.46
N GLY A 195 28.60 -4.83 3.20
CA GLY A 195 29.80 -4.94 2.39
C GLY A 195 30.94 -4.02 2.83
N ARG A 196 32.17 -4.40 2.52
CA ARG A 196 33.42 -3.75 2.98
C ARG A 196 34.45 -3.76 1.85
N GLY A 197 35.13 -2.63 1.63
CA GLY A 197 36.10 -2.52 0.53
C GLY A 197 35.44 -2.46 -0.85
N SER A 198 36.21 -2.88 -1.87
CA SER A 198 35.78 -2.95 -3.27
C SER A 198 34.43 -3.64 -3.43
N LEU A 199 33.55 -3.08 -4.28
CA LEU A 199 32.28 -3.72 -4.61
C LEU A 199 32.49 -4.98 -5.46
N PRO A 200 31.56 -5.97 -5.43
CA PRO A 200 31.69 -7.24 -6.16
C PRO A 200 31.51 -7.12 -7.69
N CYS A 201 31.28 -5.91 -8.21
CA CYS A 201 31.12 -5.64 -9.65
C CYS A 201 32.41 -5.25 -10.37
N PHE A 202 33.53 -5.09 -9.64
CA PHE A 202 34.83 -4.73 -10.22
C PHE A 202 35.74 -5.97 -10.31
N GLU A 203 35.96 -6.48 -11.52
CA GLU A 203 36.79 -7.68 -11.77
C GLU A 203 38.20 -7.28 -12.29
N ASP A 204 39.25 -7.57 -11.50
CA ASP A 204 40.64 -7.11 -11.72
C ASP A 204 41.30 -7.47 -13.07
N TYR A 205 40.72 -8.42 -13.80
CA TYR A 205 41.28 -8.93 -15.05
C TYR A 205 40.62 -8.35 -16.32
N ILE A 206 39.50 -7.63 -16.18
CA ILE A 206 38.75 -7.06 -17.31
C ILE A 206 39.40 -5.73 -17.74
N PRO A 207 39.72 -5.53 -19.03
CA PRO A 207 40.27 -4.27 -19.56
C PRO A 207 39.16 -3.24 -19.79
N TYR A 208 38.50 -2.77 -18.72
CA TYR A 208 37.41 -1.81 -18.81
C TYR A 208 37.78 -0.55 -19.60
N SER A 209 36.93 -0.19 -20.56
CA SER A 209 36.84 1.16 -21.11
C SER A 209 36.01 2.03 -20.17
N VAL A 210 36.50 3.23 -19.87
CA VAL A 210 35.90 4.15 -18.87
C VAL A 210 35.40 5.41 -19.56
N ALA A 211 34.12 5.74 -19.37
CA ALA A 211 33.52 7.00 -19.80
C ALA A 211 33.16 7.87 -18.58
N THR A 212 33.37 9.18 -18.68
CA THR A 212 32.91 10.17 -17.69
C THR A 212 31.81 11.03 -18.29
N ALA A 213 30.73 11.27 -17.55
CA ALA A 213 29.61 12.13 -17.91
C ALA A 213 29.47 13.27 -16.88
N SER A 214 29.64 14.51 -17.35
CA SER A 214 29.63 15.72 -16.51
C SER A 214 28.59 16.73 -17.03
N ASN A 215 27.64 17.13 -16.18
CA ASN A 215 26.68 18.21 -16.44
C ASN A 215 26.15 18.82 -15.12
N ILE A 216 25.21 19.76 -15.23
CA ILE A 216 24.28 20.13 -14.15
C ILE A 216 22.91 19.53 -14.50
N PRO A 217 22.39 18.57 -13.72
CA PRO A 217 21.04 18.01 -13.92
C PRO A 217 19.93 19.02 -13.60
N THR A 218 18.98 19.19 -14.51
CA THR A 218 17.83 20.11 -14.34
C THR A 218 16.56 19.53 -14.97
N GLU A 219 15.38 20.04 -14.61
CA GLU A 219 14.11 19.53 -15.16
C GLU A 219 13.86 19.98 -16.61
N LYS A 220 13.17 19.12 -17.38
CA LYS A 220 12.84 19.37 -18.80
C LYS A 220 11.54 20.16 -19.02
N SER A 221 10.66 20.20 -18.03
CA SER A 221 9.49 21.12 -17.91
C SER A 221 8.70 20.75 -16.65
N GLU A 222 7.93 21.71 -16.11
CA GLU A 222 7.00 21.51 -14.97
C GLU A 222 5.99 20.36 -15.15
N LYS A 223 5.81 19.84 -16.38
CA LYS A 223 4.84 18.80 -16.72
C LYS A 223 5.45 17.42 -17.00
N PHE A 224 6.78 17.29 -16.90
CA PHE A 224 7.50 16.03 -17.18
C PHE A 224 8.62 15.74 -16.16
N ILE A 225 8.22 15.26 -14.99
CA ILE A 225 9.11 14.67 -13.96
C ILE A 225 9.78 13.36 -14.45
N SER A 226 9.22 12.73 -15.49
CA SER A 226 9.46 11.31 -15.83
C SER A 226 10.65 11.02 -16.76
N GLN A 227 11.87 11.46 -16.41
CA GLN A 227 13.12 10.96 -17.04
C GLN A 227 14.10 10.39 -16.01
N THR A 228 13.63 9.32 -15.36
CA THR A 228 14.26 8.55 -14.28
C THR A 228 15.19 7.44 -14.78
N ILE A 229 16.05 6.95 -13.89
CA ILE A 229 17.19 6.09 -14.24
C ILE A 229 16.81 4.72 -14.84
N GLU A 230 15.61 4.18 -14.59
CA GLU A 230 15.13 2.95 -15.22
C GLU A 230 15.17 3.02 -16.76
N LYS A 231 14.94 4.19 -17.36
CA LYS A 231 14.96 4.37 -18.82
C LYS A 231 16.34 4.15 -19.44
N LEU A 232 17.41 4.25 -18.65
CA LEU A 232 18.77 3.91 -19.07
C LEU A 232 18.99 2.39 -19.00
N LEU A 233 18.57 1.80 -17.88
CA LEU A 233 18.83 0.40 -17.51
C LEU A 233 17.96 -0.61 -18.29
N ASP A 234 16.76 -0.19 -18.70
CA ASP A 234 15.89 -0.94 -19.62
C ASP A 234 16.14 -0.55 -21.10
N GLY A 235 16.71 0.64 -21.35
CA GLY A 235 17.01 1.14 -22.70
C GLY A 235 18.32 0.60 -23.29
N ILE A 236 19.28 0.21 -22.44
CA ILE A 236 20.56 -0.40 -22.82
C ILE A 236 20.70 -1.71 -22.02
N VAL A 237 20.32 -2.82 -22.66
CA VAL A 237 20.40 -4.18 -22.11
C VAL A 237 21.59 -4.90 -22.78
N PRO A 238 22.56 -5.43 -22.03
CA PRO A 238 23.67 -6.21 -22.58
C PRO A 238 23.21 -7.49 -23.29
N GLU A 239 23.72 -7.76 -24.49
CA GLU A 239 23.49 -9.02 -25.23
C GLU A 239 24.49 -10.13 -24.86
N ASN A 240 25.64 -9.77 -24.25
CA ASN A 240 26.72 -10.67 -23.87
C ASN A 240 27.50 -10.13 -22.64
N LYS A 241 28.51 -10.86 -22.14
CA LYS A 241 29.29 -10.42 -20.95
C LYS A 241 30.18 -9.19 -21.22
N GLU A 242 30.72 -9.05 -22.43
CA GLU A 242 31.61 -7.92 -22.80
C GLU A 242 30.85 -6.58 -22.81
N GLN A 243 29.54 -6.62 -23.05
CA GLN A 243 28.62 -5.48 -22.99
C GLN A 243 28.05 -5.20 -21.59
N GLU A 244 28.37 -6.01 -20.56
CA GLU A 244 27.94 -5.71 -19.19
C GLU A 244 28.62 -4.42 -18.69
N TYR A 245 27.90 -3.61 -17.91
CA TYR A 245 28.39 -2.30 -17.52
C TYR A 245 28.09 -1.93 -16.07
N VAL A 246 28.99 -1.13 -15.51
CA VAL A 246 28.90 -0.56 -14.17
C VAL A 246 28.79 0.95 -14.30
N LEU A 247 27.63 1.50 -13.92
CA LEU A 247 27.40 2.94 -13.79
C LEU A 247 27.63 3.34 -12.32
N VAL A 248 28.65 4.16 -12.08
CA VAL A 248 29.03 4.70 -10.77
C VAL A 248 28.64 6.17 -10.72
N LEU A 249 27.62 6.51 -9.93
CA LEU A 249 27.20 7.89 -9.65
C LEU A 249 27.88 8.34 -8.35
N LEU A 250 28.85 9.25 -8.43
CA LEU A 250 29.78 9.57 -7.33
C LEU A 250 29.64 11.05 -6.92
N ALA A 251 29.44 11.30 -5.62
CA ALA A 251 29.31 12.64 -5.05
C ALA A 251 30.22 12.85 -3.83
N THR A 252 30.89 13.99 -3.77
CA THR A 252 31.76 14.41 -2.65
C THR A 252 31.30 15.78 -2.09
N PRO A 253 31.04 15.91 -0.78
CA PRO A 253 30.67 17.19 -0.16
C PRO A 253 31.77 18.26 -0.29
N VAL A 254 31.36 19.46 -0.69
CA VAL A 254 32.23 20.62 -0.80
C VAL A 254 32.27 21.35 0.55
N LEU A 255 33.25 20.97 1.38
CA LEU A 255 33.43 21.55 2.71
C LEU A 255 33.94 23.01 2.70
N ASP A 256 34.30 23.55 1.52
CA ASP A 256 34.95 24.86 1.34
C ASP A 256 34.12 25.88 0.53
N VAL A 257 32.78 25.84 0.61
CA VAL A 257 31.87 26.74 -0.13
C VAL A 257 32.24 28.22 0.03
N ALA A 258 32.64 28.64 1.23
CA ALA A 258 33.05 30.02 1.53
C ALA A 258 34.31 30.45 0.76
N ASP A 259 35.31 29.56 0.63
CA ASP A 259 36.53 29.83 -0.15
C ASP A 259 36.22 29.93 -1.65
N ARG A 260 35.36 29.04 -2.17
CA ARG A 260 34.92 29.09 -3.58
C ARG A 260 34.18 30.39 -3.89
N LYS A 261 33.26 30.80 -3.01
CA LYS A 261 32.54 32.08 -3.14
C LYS A 261 33.48 33.28 -3.09
N LEU A 262 34.47 33.27 -2.20
CA LEU A 262 35.48 34.32 -2.09
C LEU A 262 36.37 34.38 -3.35
N HIS A 263 36.72 33.24 -3.95
CA HIS A 263 37.45 33.18 -5.23
C HIS A 263 36.64 33.82 -6.38
N LEU A 264 35.37 33.44 -6.54
CA LEU A 264 34.50 34.06 -7.55
C LEU A 264 34.32 35.57 -7.30
N SER A 265 34.24 35.99 -6.04
CA SER A 265 34.17 37.41 -5.66
C SER A 265 35.44 38.19 -6.05
N GLN A 266 36.62 37.56 -5.96
CA GLN A 266 37.89 38.14 -6.41
C GLN A 266 37.93 38.26 -7.93
N ILE A 267 37.53 37.22 -8.67
CA ILE A 267 37.44 37.24 -10.14
C ILE A 267 36.46 38.32 -10.62
N TYR A 268 35.29 38.43 -9.98
CA TYR A 268 34.33 39.51 -10.23
C TYR A 268 34.95 40.89 -9.99
N SER A 269 35.66 41.06 -8.87
CA SER A 269 36.34 42.32 -8.51
C SER A 269 37.43 42.70 -9.51
N ASN A 270 38.17 41.73 -10.04
CA ASN A 270 39.20 41.94 -11.06
C ASN A 270 38.60 42.34 -12.43
N LEU A 271 37.45 41.77 -12.80
CA LEU A 271 36.80 42.03 -14.09
C LEU A 271 35.93 43.31 -14.09
N SER A 272 35.35 43.69 -12.94
CA SER A 272 34.44 44.82 -12.81
C SER A 272 34.96 46.16 -13.39
N PRO A 273 36.23 46.57 -13.19
CA PRO A 273 36.79 47.79 -13.80
C PRO A 273 36.77 47.82 -15.34
N TYR A 274 36.72 46.65 -15.99
CA TYR A 274 36.71 46.51 -17.44
C TYR A 274 35.28 46.42 -18.04
N ALA A 275 34.25 46.40 -17.20
CA ALA A 275 32.86 46.29 -17.62
C ALA A 275 32.33 47.57 -18.29
N ALA A 276 32.71 48.73 -17.76
CA ALA A 276 32.43 50.04 -18.32
C ALA A 276 33.44 51.07 -17.82
N TRP A 277 33.81 52.03 -18.67
CA TRP A 277 34.62 53.19 -18.27
C TRP A 277 34.13 54.45 -18.98
N GLN A 278 34.38 55.61 -18.36
CA GLN A 278 33.98 56.90 -18.88
C GLN A 278 35.17 57.84 -18.93
N THR A 279 35.53 58.30 -20.13
CA THR A 279 36.54 59.34 -20.33
C THR A 279 35.85 60.68 -20.52
N GLN A 280 36.08 61.61 -19.60
CA GLN A 280 35.55 62.97 -19.65
C GLN A 280 36.71 63.96 -19.83
N PHE A 281 36.76 64.60 -21.00
CA PHE A 281 37.66 65.72 -21.28
C PHE A 281 36.88 67.03 -21.12
N GLN A 282 37.42 67.97 -20.35
CA GLN A 282 36.72 69.22 -20.04
C GLN A 282 37.70 70.40 -20.01
N LEU A 283 37.54 71.33 -20.96
CA LEU A 283 38.36 72.53 -21.07
C LEU A 283 37.74 73.67 -20.28
N THR A 284 38.54 74.34 -19.45
CA THR A 284 38.09 75.49 -18.63
C THR A 284 39.15 76.59 -18.68
N GLU A 285 38.85 77.73 -19.31
CA GLU A 285 39.70 78.92 -19.24
C GLU A 285 39.51 79.68 -17.92
N SER A 286 40.59 80.20 -17.35
CA SER A 286 40.57 81.05 -16.16
C SER A 286 41.78 81.99 -16.15
N ASP A 287 41.57 83.27 -15.86
CA ASP A 287 42.61 84.29 -15.72
C ASP A 287 42.50 84.97 -14.34
N SER A 288 43.56 84.89 -13.53
CA SER A 288 43.76 85.67 -12.31
C SER A 288 45.20 85.53 -11.78
N ARG A 289 45.63 86.44 -10.88
CA ARG A 289 46.99 86.49 -10.29
C ARG A 289 46.93 86.72 -8.77
N GLY A 290 47.68 85.95 -7.98
CA GLY A 290 47.87 86.17 -6.52
C GLY A 290 48.51 84.99 -5.77
N SER A 291 49.05 85.21 -4.55
CA SER A 291 49.74 84.19 -3.72
C SER A 291 49.74 84.49 -2.21
N SER A 292 49.54 83.48 -1.32
CA SER A 292 50.06 83.33 0.09
C SER A 292 49.27 82.26 0.92
N ALA A 293 49.69 81.96 2.16
CA ALA A 293 49.11 80.99 3.14
C ALA A 293 49.65 81.30 4.59
N THR A 294 49.45 80.59 5.74
CA THR A 294 48.98 79.22 6.11
C THR A 294 48.63 79.13 7.64
N VAL A 295 48.17 77.97 8.17
CA VAL A 295 47.99 77.56 9.62
C VAL A 295 46.76 78.15 10.37
N GLY A 296 46.01 77.45 11.25
CA GLY A 296 45.91 76.02 11.66
C GLY A 296 45.59 75.79 13.17
N VAL A 297 44.82 74.72 13.56
CA VAL A 297 44.67 74.00 14.89
C VAL A 297 43.27 73.30 15.00
N ASN A 298 43.11 72.27 15.87
CA ASN A 298 42.05 71.22 15.86
C ASN A 298 41.35 70.93 17.23
N ILE A 299 40.38 69.98 17.23
CA ILE A 299 39.71 69.21 18.34
C ILE A 299 38.30 69.71 18.75
N GLY A 300 37.23 68.90 18.89
CA GLY A 300 37.00 67.49 18.48
C GLY A 300 35.98 66.67 19.33
N ALA A 301 34.80 66.32 18.80
CA ALA A 301 33.80 65.32 19.26
C ALA A 301 32.53 65.37 18.35
N SER A 302 31.72 64.32 18.06
CA SER A 302 31.78 62.86 18.34
C SER A 302 30.81 62.06 17.44
N VAL A 303 31.04 60.73 17.31
CA VAL A 303 30.14 59.68 16.74
C VAL A 303 29.85 59.72 15.23
N GLY A 304 30.41 58.75 14.50
CA GLY A 304 30.12 58.46 13.08
C GLY A 304 31.28 57.69 12.43
N SER A 305 31.01 56.52 11.84
CA SER A 305 32.06 55.59 11.38
C SER A 305 32.94 56.13 10.24
N GLN A 306 34.25 56.19 10.49
CA GLN A 306 35.33 56.05 9.50
C GLN A 306 36.00 54.68 9.77
N THR A 307 36.70 53.98 8.88
CA THR A 307 37.63 54.32 7.78
C THR A 307 37.55 53.24 6.69
N GLY A 308 38.24 53.25 5.54
CA GLY A 308 39.22 54.12 4.88
C GLY A 308 39.71 53.41 3.59
N HIS A 309 40.59 53.94 2.74
CA HIS A 309 41.29 55.22 2.71
C HIS A 309 41.28 55.76 1.27
N ASN A 310 41.07 57.07 1.10
CA ASN A 310 41.49 57.79 -0.10
C ASN A 310 42.31 58.99 0.37
N LEU A 311 43.60 59.06 -0.02
CA LEU A 311 44.59 59.94 0.61
C LEU A 311 44.64 61.33 -0.05
N THR A 312 43.57 62.11 0.10
CA THR A 312 43.49 63.46 -0.48
C THR A 312 43.77 64.54 0.58
N GLN A 313 44.97 65.11 0.58
CA GLN A 313 45.31 66.26 1.43
C GLN A 313 44.83 67.58 0.81
N THR A 314 43.77 68.17 1.37
CA THR A 314 43.39 69.58 1.10
C THR A 314 42.92 70.24 2.39
N HIS A 315 43.38 71.46 2.69
CA HIS A 315 42.91 72.28 3.82
C HIS A 315 42.15 73.51 3.30
N SER A 316 41.33 74.15 4.13
CA SER A 316 40.18 74.94 3.65
C SER A 316 39.99 76.30 4.35
N GLN A 317 39.05 77.08 3.78
CA GLN A 317 38.31 78.24 4.29
C GLN A 317 38.87 79.67 4.18
N GLY A 318 37.96 80.54 3.71
CA GLY A 318 37.89 82.00 3.79
C GLY A 318 36.43 82.39 3.51
N GLN A 319 35.84 83.32 4.27
CA GLN A 319 34.38 83.48 4.33
C GLN A 319 33.78 84.46 3.30
N THR A 320 32.51 84.21 2.98
CA THR A 320 31.66 84.96 2.04
C THR A 320 31.07 86.23 2.67
N GLU A 321 30.98 87.32 1.90
CA GLU A 321 30.01 88.40 2.15
C GLU A 321 28.90 88.37 1.09
N SER A 322 27.65 88.61 1.49
CA SER A 322 26.46 88.24 0.70
C SER A 322 25.60 89.45 0.33
N ARG A 323 25.15 89.50 -0.93
CA ARG A 323 24.02 90.33 -1.37
C ARG A 323 23.35 89.73 -2.61
N GLY A 324 22.27 88.98 -2.38
CA GLY A 324 21.35 88.54 -3.42
C GLY A 324 20.16 89.48 -3.58
N THR A 325 19.71 89.67 -4.81
CA THR A 325 18.37 90.20 -5.14
C THR A 325 17.65 89.13 -5.95
N SER A 326 16.65 88.49 -5.33
CA SER A 326 15.84 87.46 -5.98
C SER A 326 14.48 88.05 -6.36
N GLU A 327 14.24 88.26 -7.65
CA GLU A 327 12.89 88.37 -8.17
C GLU A 327 12.49 87.01 -8.75
N THR A 328 11.37 86.46 -8.28
CA THR A 328 11.00 85.07 -8.51
C THR A 328 9.49 84.99 -8.71
N GLU A 329 9.03 85.19 -9.94
CA GLU A 329 7.65 84.88 -10.32
C GLU A 329 7.47 83.37 -10.54
N THR A 330 7.54 82.61 -9.44
CA THR A 330 6.99 81.24 -9.41
C THR A 330 5.48 81.31 -9.20
N ASN A 331 4.71 80.82 -10.17
CA ASN A 331 3.30 80.52 -9.98
C ASN A 331 3.12 78.98 -10.01
N THR A 332 2.79 78.40 -8.87
CA THR A 332 3.17 77.01 -8.54
C THR A 332 1.96 76.11 -8.30
N LYS A 333 2.03 74.89 -8.85
CA LYS A 333 1.52 73.62 -8.27
C LYS A 333 2.06 72.47 -9.14
N GLY A 334 2.67 71.41 -8.63
CA GLY A 334 2.64 70.88 -7.26
C GLY A 334 1.55 69.82 -7.14
N GLU A 335 1.80 68.59 -6.69
CA GLU A 335 3.01 68.04 -6.04
C GLU A 335 3.33 66.63 -6.56
N GLY A 336 4.55 66.16 -6.31
CA GLY A 336 4.90 64.74 -6.44
C GLY A 336 5.02 64.10 -5.07
N HIS A 337 4.32 62.99 -4.84
CA HIS A 337 4.50 62.14 -3.66
C HIS A 337 4.49 60.66 -4.03
N SER A 338 5.53 59.95 -3.59
CA SER A 338 5.61 58.48 -3.65
C SER A 338 6.36 57.96 -2.43
N VAL A 339 5.62 57.55 -1.39
CA VAL A 339 6.15 56.95 -0.15
C VAL A 339 5.13 55.96 0.42
N GLY A 340 5.59 54.89 1.08
CA GLY A 340 4.90 54.41 2.28
C GLY A 340 3.77 53.38 2.11
N PHE A 341 4.09 52.23 1.52
CA PHE A 341 3.88 50.89 2.11
C PHE A 341 2.77 50.68 3.17
N SER A 342 1.96 49.62 2.98
CA SER A 342 1.30 48.88 4.07
C SER A 342 1.17 47.41 3.67
N ALA A 343 1.31 46.50 4.65
CA ALA A 343 1.35 45.05 4.44
C ALA A 343 0.28 44.32 5.25
N SER A 344 0.24 42.98 5.13
CA SER A 344 -0.68 42.02 5.76
C SER A 344 -2.13 42.01 5.23
N HIS A 345 -2.95 40.96 5.42
CA HIS A 345 -2.76 39.49 5.33
C HIS A 345 -4.16 38.85 5.44
N ASN A 346 -4.39 37.69 4.81
CA ASN A 346 -5.48 36.72 5.05
C ASN A 346 -6.98 37.07 4.81
N THR A 347 -7.64 36.16 4.06
CA THR A 347 -8.97 35.50 4.25
C THR A 347 -10.20 36.36 4.64
N HIS A 348 -11.36 36.28 3.97
CA HIS A 348 -12.16 35.11 3.54
C HIS A 348 -12.91 35.39 2.21
N ILE A 349 -13.10 34.40 1.32
CA ILE A 349 -14.32 33.56 1.14
C ILE A 349 -15.66 34.33 1.12
N ASP A 350 -16.21 34.51 -0.08
CA ASP A 350 -17.61 34.22 -0.46
C ASP A 350 -17.62 34.04 -2.00
N SER A 351 -17.70 32.85 -2.59
CA SER A 351 -18.82 31.91 -2.78
C SER A 351 -19.83 32.29 -3.89
N GLY A 352 -20.10 31.33 -4.79
CA GLY A 352 -21.02 31.47 -5.94
C GLY A 352 -20.52 32.33 -7.12
N VAL A 353 -20.96 32.14 -8.37
CA VAL A 353 -21.66 31.01 -9.02
C VAL A 353 -21.11 30.89 -10.44
N ASN A 354 -20.92 29.65 -10.92
CA ASN A 354 -20.50 29.38 -12.30
C ASN A 354 -21.73 29.28 -13.23
N LEU A 355 -21.95 30.24 -14.15
CA LEU A 355 -22.96 30.09 -15.19
C LEU A 355 -22.68 30.84 -16.51
N PHE A 356 -23.12 30.22 -17.60
CA PHE A 356 -22.99 30.62 -18.99
C PHE A 356 -23.64 31.98 -19.32
N GLY A 357 -23.02 32.75 -20.23
CA GLY A 357 -23.63 33.93 -20.86
C GLY A 357 -23.14 34.15 -22.30
N LEU A 358 -23.99 33.94 -23.30
CA LEU A 358 -23.65 34.05 -24.72
C LEU A 358 -24.01 35.43 -25.30
N ARG A 359 -23.05 36.06 -25.99
CA ARG A 359 -23.18 37.10 -27.03
C ARG A 359 -24.43 38.02 -27.03
N VAL A 360 -24.18 39.32 -26.87
CA VAL A 360 -24.75 40.36 -27.77
C VAL A 360 -23.63 41.32 -28.16
N GLY A 361 -23.69 41.90 -29.36
CA GLY A 361 -22.75 42.93 -29.81
C GLY A 361 -23.45 44.02 -30.63
N ALA A 362 -22.74 45.14 -30.81
CA ALA A 362 -23.21 46.40 -31.40
C ALA A 362 -24.24 47.16 -30.51
N ALA A 363 -24.32 48.50 -30.54
CA ALA A 363 -23.62 49.46 -31.39
C ALA A 363 -23.44 50.84 -30.69
N GLN A 364 -22.43 51.61 -31.13
CA GLN A 364 -22.53 53.00 -31.67
C GLN A 364 -23.46 54.03 -30.97
N ASN A 365 -23.16 55.33 -30.84
CA ASN A 365 -22.24 56.30 -31.50
C ASN A 365 -22.28 57.62 -30.65
N VAL A 366 -21.47 58.69 -30.80
CA VAL A 366 -20.20 58.96 -31.52
C VAL A 366 -19.53 60.17 -30.83
N GLY A 367 -18.20 60.29 -30.93
CA GLY A 367 -17.42 61.43 -30.43
C GLY A 367 -16.22 61.76 -31.31
N PHE A 368 -16.42 61.89 -32.62
CA PHE A 368 -15.35 62.14 -33.60
C PHE A 368 -14.84 63.59 -33.55
N SER A 369 -13.52 63.76 -33.64
CA SER A 369 -12.96 64.62 -34.69
C SER A 369 -11.58 64.12 -35.12
N ILE A 370 -11.25 64.34 -36.39
CA ILE A 370 -10.00 63.90 -37.04
C ILE A 370 -9.49 65.08 -37.85
N ASN A 371 -8.19 65.37 -37.80
CA ASN A 371 -7.48 65.80 -39.00
C ASN A 371 -5.97 65.53 -38.93
N GLY A 372 -5.38 65.33 -40.10
CA GLY A 372 -3.93 65.11 -40.27
C GLY A 372 -3.51 65.49 -41.68
N ASN A 373 -2.39 64.94 -42.16
CA ASN A 373 -1.62 65.30 -43.36
C ASN A 373 -0.60 66.45 -43.14
N LYS A 374 0.61 66.43 -43.74
CA LYS A 374 1.17 65.46 -44.72
C LYS A 374 2.71 65.40 -44.67
N ASN A 375 3.22 64.16 -44.74
CA ASN A 375 4.28 63.61 -45.62
C ASN A 375 5.27 64.59 -46.29
N TRP A 376 6.56 64.26 -46.45
CA TRP A 376 7.20 63.01 -46.94
C TRP A 376 8.71 63.01 -46.52
N ASN A 377 9.66 62.09 -46.78
CA ASN A 377 9.87 60.83 -47.56
C ASN A 377 11.22 60.20 -47.03
N LYS A 378 11.76 59.00 -47.31
CA LYS A 378 11.36 57.73 -47.99
C LYS A 378 12.47 56.67 -47.77
N SER A 379 12.17 55.39 -47.49
CA SER A 379 12.72 54.19 -48.20
C SER A 379 12.34 52.84 -47.55
N LYS A 380 12.45 51.74 -48.33
CA LYS A 380 11.88 50.41 -48.08
C LYS A 380 12.89 49.38 -47.53
N SER A 381 12.38 48.39 -46.79
CA SER A 381 12.40 46.98 -47.26
C SER A 381 11.19 46.20 -46.71
N ILE A 382 10.85 45.03 -47.29
CA ILE A 382 9.72 44.17 -46.91
C ILE A 382 10.15 42.70 -47.08
N ALA A 383 9.78 41.83 -46.13
CA ALA A 383 9.86 40.37 -46.27
C ALA A 383 8.58 39.69 -45.78
N LYS A 384 8.23 38.55 -46.37
CA LYS A 384 7.02 37.74 -46.08
C LYS A 384 7.29 36.29 -46.51
N GLY A 385 6.90 35.30 -45.70
CA GLY A 385 6.94 33.87 -46.10
C GLY A 385 5.91 33.53 -47.19
N ILE A 386 5.87 32.33 -47.76
CA ILE A 386 6.49 31.03 -47.42
C ILE A 386 6.78 30.27 -48.74
N THR A 387 7.78 29.37 -48.81
CA THR A 387 7.68 27.94 -49.25
C THR A 387 9.06 27.31 -49.56
N ASN A 388 9.16 26.01 -49.26
CA ASN A 388 10.27 25.05 -49.43
C ASN A 388 11.24 25.23 -50.62
N THR A 389 12.51 24.90 -50.39
CA THR A 389 13.34 24.16 -51.35
C THR A 389 14.22 23.16 -50.58
N LEU A 390 14.22 21.88 -50.99
CA LEU A 390 15.09 20.86 -50.41
C LEU A 390 16.46 20.91 -51.11
N GLY A 391 17.54 21.20 -50.38
CA GLY A 391 18.87 21.41 -50.96
C GLY A 391 19.95 20.55 -50.31
N LYS A 392 20.30 19.42 -50.94
CA LYS A 392 21.54 18.69 -50.60
C LYS A 392 22.74 19.46 -51.17
N THR A 393 23.53 20.09 -50.30
CA THR A 393 24.88 20.55 -50.65
C THR A 393 25.89 19.86 -49.72
N ALA A 394 26.44 18.73 -50.18
CA ALA A 394 27.49 18.03 -49.45
C ALA A 394 28.84 18.71 -49.70
N SER A 395 29.24 19.63 -48.81
CA SER A 395 30.61 20.14 -48.77
C SER A 395 31.52 19.14 -48.05
N VAL A 396 31.89 18.05 -48.73
CA VAL A 396 32.96 17.15 -48.27
C VAL A 396 34.29 17.87 -48.43
N ALA A 397 34.62 18.71 -47.46
CA ALA A 397 35.94 19.32 -47.32
C ALA A 397 36.90 18.30 -46.69
N ASN A 398 37.35 17.31 -47.48
CA ASN A 398 38.45 16.42 -47.11
C ASN A 398 39.78 17.20 -47.10
N ALA A 399 39.93 18.10 -46.13
CA ALA A 399 41.17 18.80 -45.83
C ALA A 399 41.97 17.96 -44.81
N VAL A 400 42.70 16.95 -45.31
CA VAL A 400 43.72 16.26 -44.50
C VAL A 400 44.89 17.24 -44.31
N GLY A 401 44.80 18.05 -43.26
CA GLY A 401 45.78 19.07 -42.90
C GLY A 401 45.91 19.18 -41.39
N LYS A 402 46.99 18.62 -40.84
CA LYS A 402 47.40 18.90 -39.45
C LYS A 402 47.83 20.37 -39.36
N THR A 403 46.92 21.23 -38.92
CA THR A 403 47.22 22.62 -38.54
C THR A 403 46.76 22.81 -37.11
N VAL A 404 47.69 22.68 -36.17
CA VAL A 404 47.45 23.06 -34.77
C VAL A 404 47.56 24.58 -34.71
N SER A 405 46.41 25.26 -34.76
CA SER A 405 46.29 26.69 -34.48
C SER A 405 45.57 26.86 -33.15
N SER A 406 46.34 26.93 -32.05
CA SER A 406 45.81 27.15 -30.70
C SER A 406 45.23 28.56 -30.59
N SER A 407 43.90 28.68 -30.72
CA SER A 407 43.17 29.86 -30.27
C SER A 407 42.55 29.59 -28.90
N LEU A 408 43.05 30.31 -27.89
CA LEU A 408 42.51 30.27 -26.52
C LEU A 408 41.02 30.62 -26.53
N GLY A 409 40.17 29.63 -26.23
CA GLY A 409 38.73 29.81 -26.15
C GLY A 409 38.05 30.08 -27.50
N ALA A 410 37.91 29.05 -28.34
CA ALA A 410 37.18 29.12 -29.62
C ALA A 410 35.68 29.52 -29.51
N ASN A 411 35.11 29.62 -28.30
CA ASN A 411 33.78 30.19 -28.02
C ASN A 411 33.78 31.67 -27.59
N PHE A 412 34.95 32.30 -27.39
CA PHE A 412 35.09 33.73 -27.06
C PHE A 412 35.81 34.55 -28.14
N GLY A 413 36.36 33.90 -29.18
CA GLY A 413 37.10 34.55 -30.26
C GLY A 413 36.25 35.15 -31.40
N ALA A 414 35.50 36.23 -31.16
CA ALA A 414 34.82 36.98 -32.24
C ALA A 414 34.58 38.48 -31.93
N ASN A 415 35.32 39.36 -32.63
CA ASN A 415 35.08 40.80 -32.85
C ASN A 415 34.70 41.71 -31.66
N PHE A 416 35.59 42.67 -31.36
CA PHE A 416 35.32 43.84 -30.50
C PHE A 416 34.23 44.78 -31.07
N ALA A 417 32.96 44.49 -30.81
CA ALA A 417 31.85 45.42 -31.05
C ALA A 417 31.87 46.60 -30.06
N ARG A 418 32.72 47.60 -30.31
CA ARG A 418 32.81 48.84 -29.50
C ARG A 418 31.58 49.73 -29.73
N THR A 419 30.58 49.61 -28.87
CA THR A 419 29.43 50.53 -28.84
C THR A 419 29.80 51.82 -28.09
N SER A 420 30.13 52.88 -28.83
CA SER A 420 30.50 54.19 -28.27
C SER A 420 29.34 55.19 -28.36
N SER A 421 28.90 55.72 -27.21
CA SER A 421 28.04 56.91 -27.16
C SER A 421 28.89 58.16 -26.90
N VAL A 422 28.81 59.13 -27.81
CA VAL A 422 29.50 60.42 -27.71
C VAL A 422 28.48 61.52 -27.48
N THR A 423 28.51 62.13 -26.29
CA THR A 423 27.67 63.29 -25.95
C THR A 423 28.56 64.53 -25.89
N ALA A 424 28.31 65.49 -26.79
CA ALA A 424 29.02 66.76 -26.84
C ALA A 424 28.09 67.90 -26.39
N THR A 425 28.47 68.59 -25.32
CA THR A 425 27.71 69.73 -24.79
C THR A 425 28.35 71.03 -25.26
N ILE A 426 27.70 71.72 -26.20
CA ILE A 426 28.18 73.00 -26.75
C ILE A 426 27.67 74.15 -25.88
N GLY A 427 28.60 74.81 -25.18
CA GLY A 427 28.34 75.93 -24.27
C GLY A 427 29.66 76.58 -23.85
N LYS A 428 29.62 77.50 -22.88
CA LYS A 428 30.81 78.29 -22.48
C LYS A 428 31.93 77.51 -21.78
N ASN A 429 31.69 76.24 -21.44
CA ASN A 429 32.72 75.26 -21.07
C ASN A 429 32.58 74.10 -22.06
N GLU A 430 33.65 73.69 -22.72
CA GLU A 430 33.61 72.53 -23.62
C GLU A 430 33.85 71.24 -22.85
N GLY A 431 32.90 70.31 -22.95
CA GLY A 431 32.95 69.00 -22.32
C GLY A 431 32.63 67.89 -23.32
N ILE A 432 33.57 66.96 -23.50
CA ILE A 432 33.37 65.72 -24.26
C ILE A 432 33.36 64.57 -23.25
N SER A 433 32.20 63.93 -23.11
CA SER A 433 32.05 62.70 -22.33
C SER A 433 31.83 61.52 -23.26
N GLN A 434 32.71 60.53 -23.19
CA GLN A 434 32.57 59.25 -23.90
C GLN A 434 32.45 58.13 -22.87
N SER A 435 31.35 57.39 -22.95
CA SER A 435 31.11 56.20 -22.13
C SER A 435 31.27 54.95 -22.98
N PHE A 436 32.09 54.02 -22.51
CA PHE A 436 32.35 52.73 -23.14
C PHE A 436 31.82 51.61 -22.24
N VAL A 437 31.25 50.57 -22.86
CA VAL A 437 30.68 49.42 -22.16
C VAL A 437 31.15 48.14 -22.87
N ASN A 438 31.68 47.18 -22.12
CA ASN A 438 32.08 45.88 -22.64
C ASN A 438 31.03 44.82 -22.29
N HIS A 439 30.11 44.56 -23.23
CA HIS A 439 29.01 43.62 -23.01
C HIS A 439 29.47 42.17 -22.75
N HIS A 440 30.65 41.75 -23.23
CA HIS A 440 31.20 40.42 -22.90
C HIS A 440 31.58 40.34 -21.42
N VAL A 441 32.19 41.40 -20.87
CA VAL A 441 32.51 41.48 -19.43
C VAL A 441 31.25 41.59 -18.60
N GLN A 442 30.27 42.40 -19.00
CA GLN A 442 28.96 42.46 -18.33
C GLN A 442 28.25 41.09 -18.30
N HIS A 443 28.35 40.31 -19.39
CA HIS A 443 27.79 38.96 -19.45
C HIS A 443 28.56 37.98 -18.55
N ALA A 444 29.89 38.06 -18.51
CA ALA A 444 30.71 37.27 -17.60
C ALA A 444 30.43 37.58 -16.12
N LEU A 445 30.33 38.87 -15.76
CA LEU A 445 29.96 39.32 -14.42
C LEU A 445 28.56 38.85 -14.02
N LYS A 446 27.57 38.99 -14.90
CA LYS A 446 26.21 38.47 -14.67
C LYS A 446 26.15 36.95 -14.47
N ASN A 447 27.05 36.20 -15.11
CA ASN A 447 27.15 34.75 -14.91
C ASN A 447 27.94 34.39 -13.64
N LEU A 448 28.93 35.20 -13.23
CA LEU A 448 29.56 35.11 -11.91
C LEU A 448 28.54 35.36 -10.80
N ASP A 449 27.72 36.42 -10.90
CA ASP A 449 26.63 36.70 -9.95
C ASP A 449 25.69 35.51 -9.80
N LYS A 450 25.23 34.93 -10.91
CA LYS A 450 24.38 33.72 -10.92
C LYS A 450 25.04 32.51 -10.25
N GLN A 451 26.35 32.29 -10.46
CA GLN A 451 27.04 31.19 -9.79
C GLN A 451 27.26 31.49 -8.30
N MET A 452 27.48 32.74 -7.89
CA MET A 452 27.51 33.11 -6.47
C MET A 452 26.14 32.94 -5.80
N GLU A 453 25.05 33.33 -6.46
CA GLU A 453 23.67 33.09 -6.01
C GLU A 453 23.36 31.59 -5.87
N ARG A 454 23.78 30.78 -6.85
CA ARG A 454 23.67 29.30 -6.79
C ARG A 454 24.51 28.70 -5.66
N LEU A 455 25.71 29.23 -5.37
CA LEU A 455 26.50 28.85 -4.20
C LEU A 455 25.82 29.26 -2.88
N GLU A 456 25.22 30.45 -2.81
CA GLU A 456 24.49 30.92 -1.62
C GLU A 456 23.29 30.01 -1.30
N LEU A 457 22.49 29.65 -2.30
CA LEU A 457 21.40 28.68 -2.16
C LEU A 457 21.93 27.29 -1.74
N SER A 458 23.08 26.88 -2.28
CA SER A 458 23.73 25.61 -1.92
C SER A 458 24.30 25.59 -0.49
N THR A 459 24.56 26.74 0.14
CA THR A 459 24.99 26.78 1.55
C THR A 459 23.95 26.23 2.52
N ALA A 460 22.66 26.19 2.13
CA ALA A 460 21.58 25.68 2.96
C ALA A 460 21.28 24.18 2.73
N LEU A 461 21.47 23.66 1.51
CA LEU A 461 21.14 22.28 1.11
C LEU A 461 22.38 21.39 0.89
N GLY A 462 23.56 21.91 1.19
CA GLY A 462 24.84 21.31 0.82
C GLY A 462 25.21 21.52 -0.65
N LEU A 463 26.52 21.55 -0.89
CA LEU A 463 27.14 21.61 -2.21
C LEU A 463 28.02 20.37 -2.39
N TRP A 464 28.01 19.77 -3.58
CA TRP A 464 28.59 18.47 -3.85
C TRP A 464 29.30 18.47 -5.20
N ASP A 465 30.57 18.11 -5.26
CA ASP A 465 31.21 17.81 -6.54
C ASP A 465 30.70 16.43 -6.98
N PHE A 466 30.09 16.35 -8.16
CA PHE A 466 29.44 15.13 -8.70
C PHE A 466 29.96 14.76 -10.08
N SER A 467 30.10 13.45 -10.35
CA SER A 467 30.35 12.93 -11.69
C SER A 467 29.74 11.53 -11.86
N ALA A 468 29.29 11.21 -13.07
CA ALA A 468 28.84 9.88 -13.43
C ALA A 468 29.90 9.16 -14.27
N TYR A 469 30.28 7.95 -13.87
CA TYR A 469 31.28 7.13 -14.56
C TYR A 469 30.65 5.84 -15.08
N VAL A 470 31.00 5.43 -16.29
CA VAL A 470 30.59 4.13 -16.86
C VAL A 470 31.83 3.31 -17.14
N LEU A 471 31.82 2.05 -16.70
CA LEU A 471 32.82 1.04 -17.03
C LEU A 471 32.15 -0.10 -17.80
N SER A 472 32.71 -0.52 -18.93
CA SER A 472 32.31 -1.72 -19.69
C SER A 472 33.50 -2.24 -20.49
N GLU A 473 33.51 -3.50 -20.91
CA GLU A 473 34.58 -4.00 -21.79
C GLU A 473 34.40 -3.46 -23.22
N ASP A 474 33.15 -3.40 -23.72
CA ASP A 474 32.79 -2.71 -24.95
C ASP A 474 32.83 -1.16 -24.78
N PRO A 475 33.77 -0.44 -25.44
CA PRO A 475 33.82 1.03 -25.39
C PRO A 475 32.57 1.69 -25.99
N THR A 476 31.84 0.99 -26.85
CA THR A 476 30.59 1.47 -27.46
C THR A 476 29.48 1.55 -26.42
N ILE A 477 29.34 0.53 -25.57
CA ILE A 477 28.37 0.53 -24.46
C ILE A 477 28.75 1.61 -23.45
N ALA A 478 30.01 1.68 -23.01
CA ALA A 478 30.47 2.70 -22.06
C ALA A 478 30.12 4.13 -22.53
N ASN A 479 30.36 4.43 -23.81
CA ASN A 479 30.06 5.73 -24.40
C ASN A 479 28.55 5.97 -24.60
N ASN A 480 27.79 4.97 -25.03
CA ASN A 480 26.34 5.08 -25.24
C ASN A 480 25.58 5.30 -23.93
N VAL A 481 25.94 4.55 -22.87
CA VAL A 481 25.36 4.74 -21.52
C VAL A 481 25.68 6.13 -20.98
N ALA A 482 26.90 6.63 -21.16
CA ALA A 482 27.28 7.98 -20.74
C ALA A 482 26.46 9.08 -21.46
N HIS A 483 26.33 9.00 -22.80
CA HIS A 483 25.47 9.94 -23.54
C HIS A 483 23.99 9.81 -23.18
N SER A 484 23.47 8.61 -22.95
CA SER A 484 22.08 8.40 -22.57
C SER A 484 21.77 8.88 -21.15
N TYR A 485 22.70 8.72 -20.19
CA TYR A 485 22.59 9.31 -18.85
C TYR A 485 22.50 10.84 -18.91
N LEU A 486 23.36 11.49 -19.71
CA LEU A 486 23.32 12.93 -19.93
C LEU A 486 22.02 13.36 -20.63
N ALA A 487 21.58 12.59 -21.62
CA ALA A 487 20.33 12.84 -22.32
C ALA A 487 19.09 12.73 -21.42
N LEU A 488 19.13 11.96 -20.33
CA LEU A 488 18.06 11.93 -19.31
C LEU A 488 18.13 13.12 -18.35
N THR A 489 19.34 13.50 -17.91
CA THR A 489 19.56 14.51 -16.85
C THR A 489 19.61 15.97 -17.32
N GLN A 490 19.85 16.24 -18.60
CA GLN A 490 19.79 17.61 -19.15
C GLN A 490 18.37 18.20 -19.11
N GLY A 491 18.22 19.45 -18.67
CA GLY A 491 16.96 20.19 -18.66
C GLY A 491 17.08 21.63 -19.17
N GLU A 492 16.08 22.46 -18.89
CA GLU A 492 16.00 23.83 -19.43
C GLU A 492 17.12 24.75 -18.91
N GLU A 493 17.54 24.60 -17.64
CA GLU A 493 18.59 25.41 -17.01
C GLU A 493 20.01 24.80 -17.15
N SER A 494 20.16 23.60 -17.71
CA SER A 494 21.47 22.94 -17.91
C SER A 494 22.42 23.74 -18.82
N HIS A 495 21.95 24.80 -19.48
CA HIS A 495 22.76 25.77 -20.22
C HIS A 495 23.79 26.55 -19.35
N LEU A 496 23.71 26.45 -18.01
CA LEU A 496 24.63 27.11 -17.08
C LEU A 496 26.02 26.45 -17.00
N SER A 497 26.21 25.28 -17.63
CA SER A 497 27.49 24.57 -17.73
C SER A 497 27.64 23.91 -19.10
N GLN A 498 28.87 23.56 -19.49
CA GLN A 498 29.07 22.70 -20.66
C GLN A 498 28.84 21.23 -20.26
N THR A 499 27.93 20.54 -20.97
CA THR A 499 27.77 19.09 -20.83
C THR A 499 28.86 18.35 -21.61
N VAL A 500 29.51 17.37 -20.99
CA VAL A 500 30.69 16.69 -21.56
C VAL A 500 30.62 15.17 -21.38
N VAL A 501 31.07 14.43 -22.41
CA VAL A 501 31.55 13.05 -22.27
C VAL A 501 33.04 13.01 -22.61
N ASN A 502 33.85 12.32 -21.80
CA ASN A 502 35.19 11.86 -22.16
C ASN A 502 35.22 10.33 -22.09
N LEU A 503 35.98 9.66 -22.97
CA LEU A 503 36.10 8.20 -23.06
C LEU A 503 37.56 7.79 -23.15
N TRP A 504 38.01 6.90 -22.26
CA TRP A 504 39.33 6.25 -22.29
C TRP A 504 39.15 4.76 -22.56
N ARG A 505 39.79 4.27 -23.62
CA ARG A 505 39.59 2.91 -24.14
C ARG A 505 40.52 1.88 -23.50
N GLY A 506 39.93 0.86 -22.87
CA GLY A 506 40.67 -0.26 -22.30
C GLY A 506 41.19 -1.25 -23.34
N ASP A 507 40.55 -1.31 -24.51
CA ASP A 507 40.92 -2.18 -25.63
C ASP A 507 42.09 -1.63 -26.48
N VAL A 508 42.34 -0.32 -26.43
CA VAL A 508 43.39 0.35 -27.20
C VAL A 508 44.67 0.47 -26.37
N GLN A 509 45.77 -0.14 -26.84
CA GLN A 509 47.03 -0.25 -26.09
C GLN A 509 47.63 1.11 -25.62
N SER A 510 47.38 2.21 -26.33
CA SER A 510 47.84 3.56 -25.94
C SER A 510 46.94 4.29 -24.94
N GLU A 511 45.73 3.77 -24.67
CA GLU A 511 44.80 4.32 -23.68
C GLU A 511 44.55 3.38 -22.49
N ARG A 512 44.84 2.08 -22.65
CA ARG A 512 44.60 1.04 -21.65
C ARG A 512 45.19 1.34 -20.28
N ASP A 513 46.41 1.84 -20.21
CA ASP A 513 47.05 2.18 -18.93
C ASP A 513 46.36 3.39 -18.28
N LYS A 514 45.94 4.39 -19.06
CA LYS A 514 45.11 5.51 -18.57
C LYS A 514 43.75 5.01 -18.04
N ALA A 515 43.06 4.17 -18.80
CA ALA A 515 41.77 3.60 -18.40
C ALA A 515 41.88 2.72 -17.14
N LYS A 516 43.00 2.01 -16.97
CA LYS A 516 43.31 1.22 -15.77
C LYS A 516 43.51 2.10 -14.53
N ALA A 517 44.23 3.22 -14.65
CA ALA A 517 44.39 4.19 -13.55
C ALA A 517 43.01 4.75 -13.10
N LEU A 518 42.14 5.11 -14.05
CA LEU A 518 40.77 5.53 -13.73
C LEU A 518 39.96 4.42 -13.04
N THR A 519 40.09 3.18 -13.51
CA THR A 519 39.41 2.00 -12.91
C THR A 519 39.84 1.79 -11.46
N ALA A 520 41.12 2.01 -11.13
CA ALA A 520 41.64 1.87 -9.76
C ALA A 520 41.01 2.90 -8.79
N TYR A 521 40.84 4.15 -9.21
CA TYR A 521 40.10 5.17 -8.43
C TYR A 521 38.63 4.79 -8.23
N LEU A 522 37.95 4.33 -9.28
CA LEU A 522 36.52 4.00 -9.23
C LEU A 522 36.24 2.72 -8.42
N ARG A 523 37.18 1.78 -8.37
CA ARG A 523 37.14 0.63 -7.45
C ARG A 523 37.15 1.06 -5.98
N ASP A 524 37.95 2.08 -5.66
CA ASP A 524 38.02 2.69 -4.33
C ASP A 524 36.86 3.66 -4.06
N LEU A 525 35.96 3.87 -5.03
CA LEU A 525 34.89 4.86 -5.00
C LEU A 525 35.41 6.27 -4.67
N ARG A 526 36.50 6.67 -5.34
CA ARG A 526 37.08 8.02 -5.36
C ARG A 526 36.94 8.63 -6.75
N HIS A 527 36.75 9.95 -6.84
CA HIS A 527 36.89 10.66 -8.12
C HIS A 527 38.34 10.51 -8.63
N PRO A 528 38.58 10.11 -9.89
CA PRO A 528 39.92 10.12 -10.45
C PRO A 528 40.50 11.53 -10.54
N LEU A 529 41.75 11.69 -10.09
CA LEU A 529 42.51 12.92 -10.23
C LEU A 529 43.27 12.95 -11.56
N PHE A 530 43.29 14.12 -12.18
CA PHE A 530 43.97 14.39 -13.45
C PHE A 530 44.96 15.54 -13.25
N GLY A 531 46.23 15.34 -13.56
CA GLY A 531 47.27 16.37 -13.55
C GLY A 531 47.52 16.93 -14.94
N PHE A 532 47.83 18.22 -15.05
CA PHE A 532 48.09 18.88 -16.33
C PHE A 532 49.31 18.27 -17.04
N ASN A 533 49.25 18.06 -18.36
CA ASN A 533 50.36 17.43 -19.10
C ASN A 533 51.55 18.40 -19.29
N PRO A 534 52.75 18.14 -18.74
CA PRO A 534 53.91 19.02 -18.86
C PRO A 534 54.31 19.29 -20.32
N GLU A 535 54.16 18.31 -21.21
CA GLU A 535 54.51 18.43 -22.64
C GLU A 535 53.76 19.56 -23.36
N ILE A 536 52.65 20.06 -22.78
CA ILE A 536 51.84 21.13 -23.36
C ILE A 536 52.33 22.52 -22.92
N LEU A 537 52.82 22.65 -21.67
CA LEU A 537 53.46 23.89 -21.21
C LEU A 537 54.79 24.14 -21.93
N GLU A 538 55.49 23.08 -22.36
CA GLU A 538 56.69 23.20 -23.22
C GLU A 538 56.37 23.70 -24.65
N ILE A 539 55.10 23.71 -25.05
CA ILE A 539 54.64 24.13 -26.39
C ILE A 539 54.02 25.53 -26.37
N ASP A 540 53.20 25.85 -25.34
CA ASP A 540 52.43 27.10 -25.28
C ASP A 540 52.15 27.49 -23.80
N GLU A 541 52.87 28.50 -23.29
CA GLU A 541 52.81 28.93 -21.88
C GLU A 541 51.43 29.49 -21.47
N ASP A 542 50.60 29.98 -22.40
CA ASP A 542 49.29 30.56 -22.07
C ASP A 542 48.29 29.51 -21.53
N PHE A 543 48.60 28.21 -21.68
CA PHE A 543 47.84 27.14 -21.02
C PHE A 543 48.03 27.07 -19.50
N ALA A 544 49.02 27.78 -18.92
CA ALA A 544 49.20 27.92 -17.47
C ALA A 544 48.02 28.62 -16.74
N VAL A 545 47.04 29.13 -17.49
CA VAL A 545 45.75 29.59 -16.98
C VAL A 545 44.89 28.44 -16.41
N TYR A 546 44.95 27.24 -16.99
CA TYR A 546 44.20 26.07 -16.51
C TYR A 546 44.67 25.61 -15.11
N PRO A 547 43.91 24.80 -14.34
CA PRO A 547 44.35 24.32 -13.03
C PRO A 547 45.37 23.18 -13.14
N GLU A 548 46.25 23.07 -12.14
CA GLU A 548 47.32 22.05 -12.08
C GLU A 548 46.77 20.62 -11.92
N ILE A 549 45.73 20.48 -11.10
CA ILE A 549 45.04 19.23 -10.78
C ILE A 549 43.53 19.47 -10.88
N VAL A 550 42.82 18.60 -11.59
CA VAL A 550 41.36 18.65 -11.77
C VAL A 550 40.72 17.26 -11.57
N THR A 551 39.40 17.22 -11.56
CA THR A 551 38.60 15.98 -11.60
C THR A 551 37.54 16.08 -12.69
N ALA A 552 36.85 14.98 -13.02
CA ALA A 552 35.71 15.01 -13.95
C ALA A 552 34.38 15.51 -13.31
N ALA A 553 34.43 16.13 -12.13
CA ALA A 553 33.25 16.46 -11.34
C ALA A 553 32.76 17.92 -11.53
N THR A 554 31.44 18.09 -11.48
CA THR A 554 30.74 19.38 -11.55
C THR A 554 30.11 19.68 -10.18
N PRO A 555 30.19 20.91 -9.64
CA PRO A 555 29.53 21.27 -8.39
C PRO A 555 28.00 21.38 -8.55
N LEU A 556 27.27 20.59 -7.77
CA LEU A 556 25.81 20.51 -7.67
C LEU A 556 25.32 20.88 -6.27
N SER A 557 24.21 21.61 -6.17
CA SER A 557 23.43 21.76 -4.94
C SER A 557 22.79 20.42 -4.51
N GLY A 558 22.39 20.31 -3.25
CA GLY A 558 21.66 19.13 -2.75
C GLY A 558 20.41 18.77 -3.58
N LYS A 559 19.68 19.76 -4.12
CA LYS A 559 18.53 19.52 -5.01
C LYS A 559 18.97 18.91 -6.35
N GLU A 560 19.96 19.49 -7.02
CA GLU A 560 20.49 18.96 -8.30
C GLU A 560 21.12 17.56 -8.11
N LEU A 561 21.78 17.32 -6.98
CA LEU A 561 22.28 15.99 -6.61
C LEU A 561 21.16 14.97 -6.46
N ALA A 562 20.01 15.33 -5.90
CA ALA A 562 18.87 14.40 -5.78
C ALA A 562 18.30 13.98 -7.15
N TYR A 563 18.40 14.82 -8.20
CA TYR A 563 18.13 14.39 -9.58
C TYR A 563 19.27 13.53 -10.15
N ALA A 564 20.54 13.83 -9.83
CA ALA A 564 21.70 13.09 -10.33
C ALA A 564 21.77 11.66 -9.77
N LEU A 565 21.61 11.53 -8.47
CA LEU A 565 21.85 10.33 -7.66
C LEU A 565 20.51 9.75 -7.19
N ASN A 566 19.61 9.50 -8.16
CA ASN A 566 18.26 9.00 -7.92
C ASN A 566 18.16 7.46 -8.00
N PHE A 567 17.14 6.91 -7.35
CA PHE A 567 16.73 5.51 -7.47
C PHE A 567 15.63 5.35 -8.52
N PRO A 568 15.50 4.16 -9.14
CA PRO A 568 14.41 3.89 -10.08
C PRO A 568 13.03 4.17 -9.46
N GLN A 569 12.14 4.82 -10.21
CA GLN A 569 10.74 4.99 -9.79
C GLN A 569 9.87 3.77 -10.16
N LYS A 570 10.38 2.87 -11.00
CA LYS A 570 9.71 1.64 -11.43
C LYS A 570 10.59 0.42 -11.26
N SER A 571 9.96 -0.74 -11.08
CA SER A 571 10.65 -2.03 -10.98
C SER A 571 11.45 -2.30 -12.25
N ILE A 572 12.75 -2.55 -12.09
CA ILE A 572 13.68 -2.96 -13.14
C ILE A 572 14.10 -4.42 -12.93
N ALA A 573 14.75 -5.01 -13.93
CA ALA A 573 15.37 -6.33 -13.79
C ALA A 573 16.32 -6.35 -12.58
N GLY A 574 16.07 -7.21 -11.59
CA GLY A 574 16.87 -7.35 -10.36
C GLY A 574 16.46 -6.46 -9.18
N LEU A 575 15.73 -5.35 -9.38
CA LEU A 575 15.28 -4.46 -8.29
C LEU A 575 13.77 -4.16 -8.36
N PRO A 576 12.95 -4.77 -7.49
CA PRO A 576 11.56 -4.38 -7.33
C PRO A 576 11.44 -3.01 -6.65
N VAL A 577 10.65 -2.13 -7.27
CA VAL A 577 10.20 -0.86 -6.71
C VAL A 577 8.70 -0.94 -6.47
N LEU A 578 8.27 -0.65 -5.24
CA LEU A 578 6.88 -0.72 -4.81
C LEU A 578 6.34 0.68 -4.51
N GLU A 579 5.42 1.15 -5.35
CA GLU A 579 4.52 2.26 -5.01
C GLU A 579 3.48 1.77 -3.99
N CYS A 580 3.40 2.38 -2.81
CA CYS A 580 2.39 2.10 -1.79
C CYS A 580 1.55 3.35 -1.48
N ALA A 581 0.33 3.13 -0.95
CA ALA A 581 -0.51 4.19 -0.40
C ALA A 581 -0.29 4.33 1.11
N GLN A 582 -0.41 5.56 1.63
CA GLN A 582 -0.34 5.82 3.07
C GLN A 582 -1.61 5.32 3.81
N PHE A 583 -1.41 4.73 4.98
CA PHE A 583 -2.43 4.32 5.94
C PHE A 583 -1.97 4.75 7.34
N GLY A 584 -2.91 4.80 8.29
CA GLY A 584 -2.64 5.24 9.65
C GLY A 584 -1.57 4.39 10.36
N ARG A 585 -0.71 5.08 11.12
CA ARG A 585 0.45 4.47 11.81
C ARG A 585 0.20 4.16 13.29
N ASN A 586 -0.92 4.62 13.84
CA ASN A 586 -1.33 4.34 15.21
C ASN A 586 -2.86 4.44 15.34
N ILE A 587 -3.45 3.65 16.25
CA ILE A 587 -4.88 3.66 16.52
C ILE A 587 -5.22 4.86 17.41
N SER A 588 -5.68 5.92 16.75
CA SER A 588 -6.17 7.17 17.35
C SER A 588 -7.69 7.20 17.30
N THR A 589 -8.34 7.60 18.38
CA THR A 589 -9.81 7.60 18.54
C THR A 589 -10.35 9.01 18.81
N PHE A 590 -11.62 9.27 18.45
CA PHE A 590 -12.30 10.52 18.79
C PHE A 590 -12.54 10.68 20.31
N GLU A 591 -12.85 9.58 21.00
CA GLU A 591 -12.96 9.54 22.46
C GLU A 591 -11.62 9.19 23.11
N GLU A 592 -11.37 9.74 24.31
CA GLU A 592 -10.19 9.35 25.10
C GLU A 592 -10.28 7.88 25.52
N LYS A 593 -9.13 7.21 25.60
CA LYS A 593 -9.04 5.79 25.99
C LYS A 593 -9.30 5.64 27.49
N ASP A 594 -10.57 5.66 27.85
CA ASP A 594 -11.05 5.03 29.09
C ASP A 594 -10.67 3.53 29.07
N ASN A 595 -10.72 2.87 30.23
CA ASN A 595 -9.99 1.63 30.51
C ASN A 595 -10.64 0.35 29.90
N GLN A 596 -11.11 0.44 28.64
CA GLN A 596 -11.79 -0.60 27.89
C GLN A 596 -10.87 -1.79 27.58
N GLU A 597 -11.42 -3.00 27.64
CA GLU A 597 -10.71 -4.20 27.24
C GLU A 597 -10.39 -4.22 25.75
N GLN A 598 -9.17 -4.66 25.43
CA GLN A 598 -8.62 -4.67 24.09
C GLN A 598 -8.06 -6.05 23.73
N LEU A 599 -8.15 -6.40 22.45
CA LEU A 599 -7.63 -7.64 21.88
C LEU A 599 -6.49 -7.33 20.87
N PRO A 600 -5.26 -7.82 21.08
CA PRO A 600 -4.21 -7.72 20.08
C PRO A 600 -4.51 -8.59 18.84
N LEU A 601 -4.49 -7.97 17.65
CA LEU A 601 -4.67 -8.66 16.37
C LEU A 601 -3.34 -8.96 15.66
N GLY A 602 -2.32 -8.15 15.94
CA GLY A 602 -1.06 -8.13 15.21
C GLY A 602 -0.38 -6.77 15.33
N ASN A 603 0.41 -6.39 14.32
CA ASN A 603 1.25 -5.19 14.31
C ASN A 603 0.91 -4.25 13.14
N ILE A 604 1.21 -2.96 13.27
CA ILE A 604 1.09 -1.98 12.18
C ILE A 604 2.00 -2.37 11.01
N PHE A 605 1.47 -2.35 9.79
CA PHE A 605 2.20 -2.68 8.56
C PHE A 605 2.32 -1.47 7.64
N HIS A 606 3.33 -0.63 7.88
CA HIS A 606 3.53 0.61 7.15
C HIS A 606 4.53 0.43 5.99
N MET A 607 4.19 0.93 4.80
CA MET A 607 5.05 0.97 3.60
C MET A 607 5.80 -0.35 3.32
N ASN A 608 5.06 -1.46 3.24
CA ASN A 608 5.60 -2.78 2.96
C ASN A 608 6.63 -3.28 4.01
N HIS A 609 6.48 -2.87 5.28
CA HIS A 609 7.28 -3.25 6.44
C HIS A 609 6.40 -3.42 7.69
N GLU A 610 6.79 -4.29 8.62
CA GLU A 610 6.08 -4.49 9.91
C GLU A 610 6.73 -3.61 11.00
N GLU A 611 5.95 -2.76 11.65
CA GLU A 611 6.40 -1.92 12.77
C GLU A 611 6.14 -2.60 14.12
N ASN A 612 6.79 -2.14 15.20
CA ASN A 612 6.59 -2.71 16.54
C ASN A 612 5.31 -2.21 17.25
N THR A 613 4.49 -1.40 16.57
CA THR A 613 3.25 -0.82 17.13
C THR A 613 2.13 -1.84 17.02
N ALA A 614 1.58 -2.28 18.16
CA ALA A 614 0.50 -3.26 18.17
C ALA A 614 -0.82 -2.69 17.64
N VAL A 615 -1.56 -3.50 16.86
CA VAL A 615 -2.94 -3.23 16.44
C VAL A 615 -3.86 -3.94 17.44
N GLN A 616 -4.65 -3.15 18.15
CA GLN A 616 -5.53 -3.59 19.23
C GLN A 616 -6.99 -3.19 18.94
N LEU A 617 -7.89 -4.17 18.92
CA LEU A 617 -9.33 -3.96 18.72
C LEU A 617 -10.01 -3.71 20.07
N SER A 618 -10.95 -2.77 20.13
CA SER A 618 -11.86 -2.63 21.28
C SER A 618 -12.79 -3.84 21.36
N LEU A 619 -12.85 -4.48 22.53
CA LEU A 619 -13.68 -5.66 22.78
C LEU A 619 -15.20 -5.33 22.72
N PRO A 620 -15.71 -4.26 23.38
CA PRO A 620 -17.09 -3.80 23.19
C PRO A 620 -17.49 -3.60 21.72
N SER A 621 -16.57 -3.06 20.90
CA SER A 621 -16.83 -2.78 19.49
C SER A 621 -17.01 -4.02 18.61
N LEU A 622 -16.67 -5.23 19.09
CA LEU A 622 -16.98 -6.50 18.42
C LEU A 622 -18.44 -6.96 18.62
N ALA A 623 -19.15 -6.45 19.65
CA ALA A 623 -20.59 -6.69 19.81
C ALA A 623 -21.39 -6.04 18.68
N SER A 624 -20.94 -4.90 18.16
CA SER A 624 -21.42 -4.31 16.90
C SER A 624 -20.93 -5.02 15.63
N HIS A 625 -20.55 -6.30 15.77
CA HIS A 625 -20.15 -7.24 14.72
C HIS A 625 -18.87 -6.89 13.95
N THR A 626 -18.32 -7.89 13.27
CA THR A 626 -17.06 -7.87 12.54
C THR A 626 -17.24 -8.48 11.15
N PHE A 627 -16.71 -7.84 10.12
CA PHE A 627 -16.63 -8.38 8.77
C PHE A 627 -15.17 -8.67 8.41
N VAL A 628 -14.88 -9.93 8.08
CA VAL A 628 -13.55 -10.40 7.68
C VAL A 628 -13.63 -10.88 6.24
N THR A 629 -12.89 -10.25 5.34
CA THR A 629 -12.96 -10.58 3.91
C THR A 629 -11.60 -10.62 3.23
N GLY A 630 -11.49 -11.44 2.18
CA GLY A 630 -10.29 -11.57 1.38
C GLY A 630 -10.30 -12.81 0.50
N SER A 631 -9.57 -12.73 -0.62
CA SER A 631 -9.44 -13.84 -1.57
C SER A 631 -8.79 -15.08 -0.96
N THR A 632 -8.98 -16.24 -1.58
CA THR A 632 -8.53 -17.54 -1.06
C THR A 632 -7.03 -17.55 -0.72
N GLY A 633 -6.69 -18.07 0.46
CA GLY A 633 -5.29 -18.22 0.91
C GLY A 633 -4.60 -16.94 1.41
N THR A 634 -5.29 -15.78 1.41
CA THR A 634 -4.74 -14.50 1.91
C THR A 634 -4.52 -14.44 3.42
N GLY A 635 -5.33 -15.17 4.19
CA GLY A 635 -5.25 -15.20 5.65
C GLY A 635 -6.59 -15.22 6.40
N LYS A 636 -7.75 -15.13 5.71
CA LYS A 636 -9.10 -15.05 6.31
C LYS A 636 -9.26 -15.93 7.56
N SER A 637 -9.08 -17.25 7.44
CA SER A 637 -9.20 -18.20 8.55
C SER A 637 -8.21 -17.94 9.68
N ASN A 638 -6.94 -17.62 9.39
CA ASN A 638 -5.94 -17.27 10.41
C ASN A 638 -6.37 -16.04 11.23
N THR A 639 -6.95 -15.02 10.57
CA THR A 639 -7.51 -13.86 11.26
C THR A 639 -8.64 -14.27 12.21
N VAL A 640 -9.55 -15.14 11.78
CA VAL A 640 -10.62 -15.64 12.66
C VAL A 640 -10.07 -16.52 13.80
N TYR A 641 -9.06 -17.35 13.56
CA TYR A 641 -8.41 -18.16 14.61
C TYR A 641 -7.77 -17.26 15.69
N GLN A 642 -7.13 -16.16 15.29
CA GLN A 642 -6.61 -15.16 16.24
C GLN A 642 -7.74 -14.52 17.05
N LEU A 643 -8.80 -14.04 16.38
CA LEU A 643 -9.96 -13.44 17.06
C LEU A 643 -10.61 -14.41 18.07
N LEU A 644 -10.87 -15.66 17.66
CA LEU A 644 -11.44 -16.71 18.50
C LEU A 644 -10.57 -17.03 19.72
N THR A 645 -9.25 -17.11 19.53
CA THR A 645 -8.31 -17.36 20.63
C THR A 645 -8.32 -16.18 21.60
N GLN A 646 -8.27 -14.95 21.09
CA GLN A 646 -8.23 -13.75 21.91
C GLN A 646 -9.54 -13.48 22.67
N VAL A 647 -10.73 -13.81 22.13
CA VAL A 647 -11.97 -13.75 22.91
C VAL A 647 -12.07 -14.88 23.95
N ARG A 648 -11.59 -16.10 23.61
CA ARG A 648 -11.55 -17.22 24.57
C ARG A 648 -10.58 -16.98 25.72
N GLU A 649 -9.46 -16.29 25.50
CA GLU A 649 -8.56 -15.78 26.56
C GLU A 649 -9.24 -14.76 27.49
N LYS A 650 -10.30 -14.07 27.02
CA LYS A 650 -11.19 -13.22 27.85
C LYS A 650 -12.35 -13.99 28.51
N GLY A 651 -12.42 -15.31 28.34
CA GLY A 651 -13.51 -16.15 28.85
C GLY A 651 -14.81 -16.08 28.04
N ILE A 652 -14.83 -15.31 26.94
CA ILE A 652 -15.98 -15.16 26.05
C ILE A 652 -16.15 -16.42 25.22
N LYS A 653 -17.41 -16.83 25.05
CA LYS A 653 -17.80 -18.08 24.38
C LYS A 653 -17.96 -17.89 22.88
N PHE A 654 -17.96 -18.97 22.11
CA PHE A 654 -18.13 -18.88 20.66
C PHE A 654 -18.91 -20.03 20.04
N LEU A 655 -19.57 -19.73 18.93
CA LEU A 655 -20.17 -20.69 18.00
C LEU A 655 -19.52 -20.50 16.62
N VAL A 656 -18.88 -21.53 16.08
CA VAL A 656 -18.43 -21.53 14.67
C VAL A 656 -19.40 -22.36 13.83
N VAL A 657 -20.04 -21.74 12.84
CA VAL A 657 -20.85 -22.46 11.85
C VAL A 657 -20.05 -22.56 10.56
N GLU A 658 -19.57 -23.77 10.22
CA GLU A 658 -18.65 -23.99 9.09
C GLU A 658 -19.30 -24.79 7.94
N PRO A 659 -19.75 -24.14 6.85
CA PRO A 659 -20.37 -24.82 5.71
C PRO A 659 -19.39 -25.43 4.71
N ALA A 660 -18.08 -25.18 4.81
CA ALA A 660 -17.15 -25.34 3.69
C ALA A 660 -16.10 -26.47 3.84
N LYS A 661 -15.12 -26.36 4.75
CA LYS A 661 -13.85 -27.11 4.66
C LYS A 661 -13.65 -28.17 5.76
N GLY A 662 -14.31 -28.00 6.89
CA GLY A 662 -14.02 -28.71 8.15
C GLY A 662 -12.61 -28.37 8.66
N GLU A 663 -12.22 -27.09 8.63
CA GLU A 663 -10.90 -26.61 9.11
C GLU A 663 -10.90 -26.30 10.61
N TYR A 664 -11.94 -25.64 11.15
CA TYR A 664 -11.93 -25.15 12.54
C TYR A 664 -11.86 -26.29 13.58
N LYS A 665 -12.53 -27.42 13.31
CA LYS A 665 -12.47 -28.64 14.15
C LYS A 665 -11.09 -29.30 14.23
N ARG A 666 -10.18 -29.02 13.31
CA ARG A 666 -8.78 -29.52 13.33
C ARG A 666 -7.83 -28.62 14.13
N VAL A 667 -8.29 -27.40 14.40
CA VAL A 667 -7.54 -26.33 15.07
C VAL A 667 -7.93 -26.25 16.54
N PHE A 668 -9.23 -26.23 16.84
CA PHE A 668 -9.76 -26.09 18.21
C PHE A 668 -10.53 -27.32 18.70
N GLY A 669 -10.95 -28.23 17.81
CA GLY A 669 -11.82 -29.36 18.18
C GLY A 669 -11.14 -30.47 18.99
N SER A 670 -9.86 -30.34 19.34
CA SER A 670 -9.17 -31.25 20.27
C SER A 670 -9.03 -30.67 21.69
N ASP A 671 -9.55 -29.47 21.91
CA ASP A 671 -9.50 -28.76 23.20
C ASP A 671 -10.63 -29.24 24.11
N GLU A 672 -10.36 -29.45 25.40
CA GLU A 672 -11.29 -30.07 26.35
C GLU A 672 -12.58 -29.25 26.60
N ASP A 673 -12.56 -27.94 26.35
CA ASP A 673 -13.69 -27.02 26.50
C ASP A 673 -14.44 -26.71 25.20
N VAL A 674 -14.16 -27.42 24.08
CA VAL A 674 -14.76 -27.17 22.76
C VAL A 674 -15.59 -28.37 22.27
N ALA A 675 -16.90 -28.18 22.15
CA ALA A 675 -17.83 -29.17 21.60
C ALA A 675 -17.85 -29.11 20.06
N VAL A 676 -17.64 -30.26 19.39
CA VAL A 676 -17.79 -30.37 17.93
C VAL A 676 -19.03 -31.19 17.59
N PHE A 677 -20.01 -30.55 16.97
CA PHE A 677 -21.15 -31.20 16.35
C PHE A 677 -20.98 -31.21 14.83
N GLY A 678 -21.48 -32.26 14.19
CA GLY A 678 -21.39 -32.38 12.74
C GLY A 678 -22.46 -33.29 12.18
N THR A 679 -22.33 -33.58 10.89
CA THR A 679 -23.41 -34.23 10.13
C THR A 679 -23.25 -35.73 9.98
N ASN A 680 -22.11 -36.32 10.37
CA ASN A 680 -21.87 -37.76 10.25
C ASN A 680 -21.51 -38.39 11.61
N PRO A 681 -22.34 -39.32 12.13
CA PRO A 681 -22.16 -39.91 13.47
C PRO A 681 -20.90 -40.75 13.63
N THR A 682 -20.23 -41.17 12.54
CA THR A 682 -19.00 -41.97 12.59
C THR A 682 -17.72 -41.13 12.67
N ILE A 683 -17.83 -39.81 12.71
CA ILE A 683 -16.70 -38.88 12.88
C ILE A 683 -16.98 -37.85 13.99
N THR A 684 -18.22 -37.39 14.13
CA THR A 684 -18.62 -36.34 15.08
C THR A 684 -19.94 -36.71 15.74
N PRO A 685 -20.20 -36.31 17.00
CA PRO A 685 -21.55 -36.21 17.53
C PRO A 685 -22.49 -35.51 16.53
N LEU A 686 -23.70 -36.05 16.36
CA LEU A 686 -24.68 -35.49 15.44
C LEU A 686 -25.19 -34.15 15.95
N LEU A 687 -25.26 -33.16 15.04
CA LEU A 687 -26.02 -31.93 15.24
C LEU A 687 -27.52 -32.27 15.20
N LYS A 688 -28.18 -32.27 16.36
CA LYS A 688 -29.63 -32.48 16.49
C LYS A 688 -30.33 -31.16 16.83
N ILE A 689 -31.36 -30.80 16.05
CA ILE A 689 -32.12 -29.54 16.15
C ILE A 689 -33.57 -29.82 15.73
N ASN A 690 -34.57 -29.41 16.50
CA ASN A 690 -35.96 -29.35 16.03
C ASN A 690 -36.30 -27.91 15.55
N PRO A 691 -36.54 -27.68 14.24
CA PRO A 691 -36.90 -26.36 13.70
C PRO A 691 -38.16 -25.74 14.31
N PHE A 692 -39.06 -26.55 14.88
CA PHE A 692 -40.40 -26.16 15.36
C PHE A 692 -40.49 -26.07 16.89
N SER A 693 -39.36 -25.93 17.56
CA SER A 693 -39.28 -25.79 19.02
C SER A 693 -38.66 -24.46 19.42
N PHE A 694 -39.30 -23.78 20.36
CA PHE A 694 -38.97 -22.43 20.82
C PHE A 694 -38.90 -22.39 22.35
N PRO A 695 -38.07 -21.49 22.94
CA PRO A 695 -37.92 -21.39 24.39
C PRO A 695 -39.16 -20.80 25.07
N GLU A 696 -39.39 -21.16 26.33
CA GLU A 696 -40.50 -20.63 27.13
C GLU A 696 -40.36 -19.11 27.31
N GLY A 697 -41.33 -18.36 26.79
CA GLY A 697 -41.33 -16.90 26.72
C GLY A 697 -41.57 -16.39 25.30
N ILE A 698 -41.25 -17.18 24.28
CA ILE A 698 -41.62 -16.90 22.89
C ILE A 698 -43.05 -17.42 22.61
N HIS A 699 -43.85 -16.63 21.91
CA HIS A 699 -45.19 -17.02 21.47
C HIS A 699 -45.12 -17.80 20.15
N ILE A 700 -45.86 -18.92 20.05
CA ILE A 700 -45.89 -19.82 18.90
C ILE A 700 -46.03 -19.12 17.54
N LEU A 701 -46.90 -18.11 17.44
CA LEU A 701 -47.11 -17.34 16.21
C LEU A 701 -45.91 -16.48 15.81
N GLU A 702 -45.12 -15.96 16.75
CA GLU A 702 -43.92 -15.18 16.44
C GLU A 702 -42.83 -16.07 15.86
N HIS A 703 -42.55 -17.20 16.53
CA HIS A 703 -41.62 -18.21 16.05
C HIS A 703 -42.02 -18.71 14.66
N LEU A 704 -43.31 -18.98 14.44
CA LEU A 704 -43.84 -19.46 13.16
C LEU A 704 -43.66 -18.41 12.04
N ASP A 705 -43.89 -17.12 12.31
CA ASP A 705 -43.64 -16.07 11.31
C ASP A 705 -42.14 -15.90 11.00
N ARG A 706 -41.25 -15.95 12.00
CA ARG A 706 -39.79 -15.94 11.78
C ARG A 706 -39.33 -17.16 10.97
N LEU A 707 -39.85 -18.34 11.29
CA LEU A 707 -39.51 -19.61 10.64
C LEU A 707 -39.98 -19.66 9.18
N VAL A 708 -41.19 -19.17 8.88
CA VAL A 708 -41.69 -19.07 7.49
C VAL A 708 -40.85 -18.08 6.68
N GLU A 709 -40.40 -16.97 7.27
CA GLU A 709 -39.53 -16.01 6.58
C GLU A 709 -38.12 -16.56 6.35
N LEU A 710 -37.58 -17.37 7.28
CA LEU A 710 -36.35 -18.12 7.05
C LEU A 710 -36.48 -19.12 5.88
N PHE A 711 -37.64 -19.78 5.74
CA PHE A 711 -37.91 -20.60 4.55
C PHE A 711 -37.98 -19.75 3.27
N ASN A 712 -38.49 -18.51 3.28
CA ASN A 712 -38.44 -17.59 2.13
C ASN A 712 -36.99 -17.24 1.71
N VAL A 713 -36.08 -17.05 2.68
CA VAL A 713 -34.64 -16.81 2.41
C VAL A 713 -33.99 -18.04 1.77
N CYS A 714 -34.18 -19.22 2.36
CA CYS A 714 -33.47 -20.44 1.95
C CYS A 714 -34.07 -21.11 0.71
N TRP A 715 -35.38 -20.96 0.50
CA TRP A 715 -36.12 -21.52 -0.62
C TRP A 715 -36.90 -20.41 -1.34
N PRO A 716 -36.52 -20.02 -2.58
CA PRO A 716 -37.35 -19.13 -3.36
C PRO A 716 -38.73 -19.77 -3.58
N MET A 717 -39.73 -19.15 -2.96
CA MET A 717 -41.15 -19.50 -3.02
C MET A 717 -41.91 -18.41 -3.81
N TYR A 718 -43.03 -18.78 -4.43
CA TYR A 718 -43.82 -17.85 -5.24
C TYR A 718 -45.33 -18.07 -5.06
N ALA A 719 -46.12 -17.06 -5.44
CA ALA A 719 -47.58 -17.04 -5.27
C ALA A 719 -47.99 -17.41 -3.84
N ALA A 720 -48.89 -18.37 -3.65
CA ALA A 720 -49.43 -18.73 -2.34
C ALA A 720 -48.54 -19.69 -1.52
N MET A 721 -47.37 -20.12 -2.03
CA MET A 721 -46.50 -21.12 -1.37
C MET A 721 -46.21 -20.83 0.12
N PRO A 722 -45.82 -19.61 0.55
CA PRO A 722 -45.52 -19.34 1.95
C PRO A 722 -46.76 -19.45 2.85
N ALA A 723 -47.94 -19.07 2.35
CA ALA A 723 -49.20 -19.19 3.08
C ALA A 723 -49.67 -20.65 3.21
N VAL A 724 -49.44 -21.47 2.19
CA VAL A 724 -49.70 -22.92 2.25
C VAL A 724 -48.75 -23.61 3.24
N LEU A 725 -47.47 -23.23 3.25
CA LEU A 725 -46.49 -23.73 4.22
C LEU A 725 -46.84 -23.29 5.65
N LYS A 726 -47.13 -22.01 5.87
CA LYS A 726 -47.60 -21.47 7.16
C LYS A 726 -48.77 -22.29 7.70
N LYS A 727 -49.83 -22.50 6.89
CA LYS A 727 -51.00 -23.27 7.30
C LYS A 727 -50.69 -24.75 7.60
N ALA A 728 -49.75 -25.36 6.88
CA ALA A 728 -49.30 -26.73 7.15
C ALA A 728 -48.57 -26.85 8.49
N ILE A 729 -47.74 -25.86 8.84
CA ILE A 729 -47.06 -25.77 10.13
C ILE A 729 -48.08 -25.52 11.26
N GLU A 730 -49.01 -24.57 11.08
CA GLU A 730 -50.11 -24.29 12.01
C GLU A 730 -50.92 -25.56 12.35
N GLN A 731 -51.29 -26.36 11.34
CA GLN A 731 -51.99 -27.62 11.53
C GLN A 731 -51.13 -28.65 12.27
N ALA A 732 -49.84 -28.74 11.96
CA ALA A 732 -48.94 -29.70 12.62
C ALA A 732 -48.79 -29.40 14.12
N TYR A 733 -48.75 -28.12 14.52
CA TYR A 733 -48.78 -27.72 15.93
C TYR A 733 -50.09 -28.09 16.63
N GLN A 734 -51.24 -27.88 15.97
CA GLN A 734 -52.56 -28.28 16.51
C GLN A 734 -52.67 -29.79 16.68
N ASP A 735 -52.19 -30.56 15.70
CA ASP A 735 -52.14 -32.02 15.75
C ASP A 735 -51.21 -32.53 16.88
N CYS A 736 -50.18 -31.74 17.25
CA CYS A 736 -49.32 -31.96 18.42
C CYS A 736 -49.88 -31.39 19.74
N GLY A 737 -51.10 -30.85 19.76
CA GLY A 737 -51.80 -30.42 20.98
C GLY A 737 -51.62 -28.97 21.41
N TRP A 738 -51.04 -28.11 20.57
CA TRP A 738 -50.90 -26.67 20.83
C TRP A 738 -52.15 -25.88 20.47
N ASP A 739 -52.59 -25.00 21.37
CA ASP A 739 -53.47 -23.88 21.02
C ASP A 739 -52.62 -22.69 20.50
N LEU A 740 -52.88 -22.29 19.25
CA LEU A 740 -52.18 -21.19 18.59
C LEU A 740 -52.50 -19.80 19.17
N ILE A 741 -53.59 -19.67 19.94
CA ILE A 741 -54.06 -18.39 20.49
C ILE A 741 -53.52 -18.15 21.91
N SER A 742 -53.47 -19.18 22.75
CA SER A 742 -52.85 -19.09 24.09
C SER A 742 -51.37 -19.45 24.11
N SER A 743 -50.83 -20.06 23.05
CA SER A 743 -49.46 -20.60 22.98
C SER A 743 -49.15 -21.59 24.10
N VAL A 744 -50.11 -22.44 24.44
CA VAL A 744 -50.00 -23.51 25.44
C VAL A 744 -50.26 -24.87 24.78
N ASN A 745 -49.44 -25.86 25.10
CA ASN A 745 -49.69 -27.26 24.76
C ASN A 745 -50.57 -27.93 25.81
N THR A 746 -51.50 -28.77 25.38
CA THR A 746 -52.45 -29.50 26.25
C THR A 746 -51.80 -30.63 27.06
N TYR A 747 -50.60 -31.06 26.69
CA TYR A 747 -49.88 -32.22 27.21
C TYR A 747 -48.51 -31.83 27.79
N SER A 748 -47.60 -31.30 26.96
CA SER A 748 -46.26 -30.87 27.37
C SER A 748 -45.74 -29.67 26.60
N LYS A 749 -45.04 -28.77 27.28
CA LYS A 749 -44.31 -27.65 26.64
C LYS A 749 -43.17 -28.12 25.72
N THR A 750 -42.75 -29.38 25.80
CA THR A 750 -41.63 -29.94 25.02
C THR A 750 -42.05 -30.85 23.86
N ILE A 751 -43.36 -31.06 23.65
CA ILE A 751 -43.91 -31.78 22.49
C ILE A 751 -44.02 -30.80 21.33
N PHE A 752 -43.25 -31.00 20.26
CA PHE A 752 -43.13 -30.07 19.14
C PHE A 752 -43.17 -30.81 17.80
N PRO A 753 -43.80 -30.25 16.75
CA PRO A 753 -43.86 -30.89 15.43
C PRO A 753 -42.48 -31.25 14.86
N THR A 754 -42.46 -32.18 13.91
CA THR A 754 -41.28 -32.48 13.10
C THR A 754 -41.51 -32.14 11.62
N PHE A 755 -40.46 -32.20 10.79
CA PHE A 755 -40.64 -32.11 9.34
C PHE A 755 -41.55 -33.23 8.78
N ALA A 756 -41.66 -34.38 9.45
CA ALA A 756 -42.55 -35.46 9.01
C ALA A 756 -44.03 -35.10 9.21
N ASP A 757 -44.35 -34.37 10.27
CA ASP A 757 -45.71 -33.87 10.55
C ASP A 757 -46.12 -32.79 9.55
N VAL A 758 -45.24 -31.81 9.30
CA VAL A 758 -45.47 -30.76 8.30
C VAL A 758 -45.55 -31.34 6.88
N LEU A 759 -44.75 -32.38 6.58
CA LEU A 759 -44.85 -33.12 5.32
C LEU A 759 -46.18 -33.89 5.18
N ARG A 760 -46.77 -34.36 6.28
CA ARG A 760 -48.10 -34.97 6.27
C ARG A 760 -49.19 -33.92 6.05
N THR A 761 -49.24 -32.86 6.87
CA THR A 761 -50.29 -31.83 6.79
C THR A 761 -50.27 -31.09 5.45
N ILE A 762 -49.09 -30.83 4.87
CA ILE A 762 -49.01 -30.17 3.55
C ILE A 762 -49.55 -31.04 2.41
N ARG A 763 -49.43 -32.37 2.49
CA ARG A 763 -50.07 -33.30 1.53
C ARG A 763 -51.59 -33.21 1.65
N GLU A 764 -52.10 -33.32 2.87
CA GLU A 764 -53.52 -33.23 3.19
C GLU A 764 -54.13 -31.90 2.72
N ILE A 765 -53.45 -30.77 2.95
CA ILE A 765 -53.88 -29.43 2.51
C ILE A 765 -53.85 -29.28 0.99
N ILE A 766 -52.77 -29.70 0.31
CA ILE A 766 -52.69 -29.57 -1.16
C ILE A 766 -53.75 -30.45 -1.83
N ASP A 767 -53.93 -31.70 -1.37
CA ASP A 767 -54.91 -32.60 -1.98
C ASP A 767 -56.36 -32.15 -1.73
N SER A 768 -56.69 -31.66 -0.53
CA SER A 768 -58.04 -31.16 -0.19
C SER A 768 -58.40 -29.78 -0.75
N SER A 769 -57.42 -28.95 -1.11
CA SER A 769 -57.64 -27.57 -1.60
C SER A 769 -58.43 -27.48 -2.93
N GLU A 770 -59.04 -26.33 -3.21
CA GLU A 770 -59.72 -26.03 -4.48
C GLU A 770 -58.77 -25.54 -5.60
N TYR A 771 -57.45 -25.61 -5.40
CA TYR A 771 -56.48 -25.22 -6.43
C TYR A 771 -56.62 -26.10 -7.68
N ASP A 772 -56.39 -25.51 -8.86
CA ASP A 772 -56.29 -26.23 -10.12
C ASP A 772 -55.14 -27.24 -10.14
N ASN A 773 -55.22 -28.24 -11.02
CA ASN A 773 -54.26 -29.33 -11.07
C ASN A 773 -52.83 -28.88 -11.41
N ASP A 774 -52.66 -27.79 -12.15
CA ASP A 774 -51.35 -27.27 -12.55
C ASP A 774 -50.67 -26.60 -11.34
N ASN A 775 -51.40 -25.76 -10.59
CA ASN A 775 -50.91 -25.23 -9.31
C ASN A 775 -50.70 -26.31 -8.25
N LYS A 776 -51.58 -27.32 -8.13
CA LYS A 776 -51.34 -28.48 -7.23
C LYS A 776 -50.08 -29.25 -7.63
N GLY A 777 -49.85 -29.46 -8.93
CA GLY A 777 -48.64 -30.08 -9.46
C GLY A 777 -47.38 -29.27 -9.16
N ALA A 778 -47.44 -27.95 -9.35
CA ALA A 778 -46.34 -27.04 -9.06
C ALA A 778 -46.01 -26.97 -7.56
N TYR A 779 -47.01 -26.88 -6.68
CA TYR A 779 -46.81 -26.89 -5.23
C TYR A 779 -46.24 -28.24 -4.75
N LYS A 780 -46.71 -29.38 -5.28
CA LYS A 780 -46.09 -30.68 -5.01
C LYS A 780 -44.63 -30.72 -5.48
N GLY A 781 -44.33 -30.29 -6.71
CA GLY A 781 -42.96 -30.30 -7.23
C GLY A 781 -41.98 -29.39 -6.47
N ALA A 782 -42.44 -28.25 -5.95
CA ALA A 782 -41.56 -27.24 -5.35
C ALA A 782 -41.45 -27.28 -3.81
N LEU A 783 -42.52 -27.62 -3.10
CA LEU A 783 -42.55 -27.68 -1.63
C LEU A 783 -42.38 -29.13 -1.12
N LEU A 784 -43.16 -30.07 -1.68
CA LEU A 784 -43.19 -31.44 -1.17
C LEU A 784 -41.83 -32.11 -1.31
N THR A 785 -41.21 -32.05 -2.49
CA THR A 785 -39.89 -32.65 -2.75
C THR A 785 -38.79 -32.08 -1.85
N ARG A 786 -38.88 -30.80 -1.47
CA ARG A 786 -37.93 -30.18 -0.52
C ARG A 786 -38.12 -30.72 0.90
N LEU A 787 -39.36 -30.76 1.39
CA LEU A 787 -39.67 -31.31 2.72
C LEU A 787 -39.36 -32.81 2.82
N GLU A 788 -39.68 -33.59 1.78
CA GLU A 788 -39.31 -35.01 1.65
C GLU A 788 -37.79 -35.22 1.79
N SER A 789 -36.98 -34.34 1.18
CA SER A 789 -35.52 -34.41 1.30
C SER A 789 -35.02 -34.16 2.73
N LEU A 790 -35.71 -33.37 3.56
CA LEU A 790 -35.35 -33.16 4.97
C LEU A 790 -35.82 -34.29 5.89
N THR A 791 -36.91 -34.98 5.54
CA THR A 791 -37.44 -36.13 6.30
C THR A 791 -36.71 -37.45 6.05
N THR A 792 -35.65 -37.46 5.24
CA THR A 792 -35.00 -38.70 4.78
C THR A 792 -33.48 -38.69 4.98
N GLY A 793 -32.91 -39.90 5.10
CA GLY A 793 -31.46 -40.11 5.15
C GLY A 793 -30.80 -39.40 6.33
N ILE A 794 -29.73 -38.64 6.04
CA ILE A 794 -28.92 -37.99 7.08
C ILE A 794 -29.66 -36.85 7.80
N TYR A 795 -30.59 -36.19 7.10
CA TYR A 795 -31.34 -35.05 7.65
C TYR A 795 -32.41 -35.50 8.65
N GLN A 796 -32.98 -36.69 8.46
CA GLN A 796 -33.87 -37.33 9.44
C GLN A 796 -33.17 -37.60 10.79
N LEU A 797 -31.84 -37.78 10.79
CA LEU A 797 -31.04 -37.98 12.01
C LEU A 797 -30.65 -36.65 12.70
N MET A 798 -30.85 -35.53 12.02
CA MET A 798 -30.54 -34.18 12.50
C MET A 798 -31.80 -33.43 12.95
N PHE A 799 -32.89 -33.54 12.19
CA PHE A 799 -34.15 -32.89 12.48
C PHE A 799 -35.07 -33.82 13.28
N THR A 800 -34.94 -33.78 14.60
CA THR A 800 -35.52 -34.72 15.56
C THR A 800 -35.86 -34.03 16.88
N GLU A 801 -36.73 -34.62 17.69
CA GLU A 801 -37.22 -34.07 18.97
C GLU A 801 -36.17 -34.11 20.09
N ASP A 802 -35.26 -35.08 20.06
CA ASP A 802 -34.08 -35.19 20.95
C ASP A 802 -33.01 -34.17 20.53
N GLU A 803 -33.32 -32.86 20.58
CA GLU A 803 -32.40 -31.81 20.16
C GLU A 803 -31.31 -31.46 21.19
N ILE A 804 -30.24 -30.82 20.73
CA ILE A 804 -29.20 -30.27 21.62
C ILE A 804 -29.77 -29.00 22.27
N SER A 805 -29.65 -28.88 23.59
CA SER A 805 -30.20 -27.73 24.32
C SER A 805 -29.51 -26.41 23.96
N SER A 806 -30.24 -25.31 24.08
CA SER A 806 -29.77 -23.98 23.66
C SER A 806 -28.60 -23.47 24.50
N GLU A 807 -28.55 -23.80 25.79
CA GLU A 807 -27.41 -23.51 26.68
C GLU A 807 -26.13 -24.13 26.11
N LYS A 808 -26.22 -25.37 25.62
CA LYS A 808 -25.09 -26.12 25.09
C LYS A 808 -24.67 -25.66 23.69
N LEU A 809 -25.57 -25.09 22.90
CA LEU A 809 -25.26 -24.53 21.58
C LEU A 809 -24.73 -23.10 21.63
N PHE A 810 -25.13 -22.30 22.63
CA PHE A 810 -24.94 -20.84 22.63
C PHE A 810 -24.24 -20.27 23.88
N ASP A 811 -23.96 -21.06 24.92
CA ASP A 811 -23.17 -20.63 26.10
C ASP A 811 -21.97 -21.57 26.43
N GLU A 812 -21.72 -22.62 25.62
CA GLU A 812 -20.44 -23.37 25.57
C GLU A 812 -19.55 -22.86 24.39
N ASN A 813 -18.32 -23.39 24.21
CA ASN A 813 -17.57 -23.17 22.96
C ASN A 813 -17.92 -24.28 21.98
N VAL A 814 -18.45 -23.93 20.80
CA VAL A 814 -19.10 -24.88 19.88
C VAL A 814 -18.60 -24.72 18.45
N ILE A 815 -18.42 -25.84 17.75
CA ILE A 815 -18.15 -25.89 16.31
C ILE A 815 -19.21 -26.79 15.65
N VAL A 816 -19.94 -26.23 14.69
CA VAL A 816 -20.93 -26.93 13.87
C VAL A 816 -20.37 -27.13 12.46
N ASP A 817 -19.90 -28.34 12.19
CA ASP A 817 -19.31 -28.73 10.91
C ASP A 817 -20.36 -29.25 9.91
N LEU A 818 -20.72 -28.38 8.96
CA LEU A 818 -21.63 -28.67 7.86
C LEU A 818 -20.88 -28.95 6.55
N SER A 819 -19.53 -28.97 6.54
CA SER A 819 -18.70 -29.13 5.33
C SER A 819 -19.09 -30.32 4.46
N ARG A 820 -19.49 -31.44 5.10
CA ARG A 820 -19.84 -32.71 4.44
C ARG A 820 -21.23 -32.75 3.78
N LEU A 821 -22.07 -31.73 3.95
CA LEU A 821 -23.35 -31.65 3.25
C LEU A 821 -23.16 -31.26 1.79
N GLY A 822 -24.03 -31.78 0.91
CA GLY A 822 -23.97 -31.51 -0.54
C GLY A 822 -24.76 -30.27 -0.98
N SER A 823 -25.97 -30.03 -0.43
CA SER A 823 -26.81 -28.91 -0.82
C SER A 823 -26.37 -27.61 -0.14
N SER A 824 -26.23 -26.56 -0.95
CA SER A 824 -26.11 -25.16 -0.52
C SER A 824 -27.32 -24.73 0.30
N GLU A 825 -28.52 -24.98 -0.21
CA GLU A 825 -29.80 -24.54 0.36
C GLU A 825 -30.07 -25.18 1.73
N THR A 826 -29.69 -26.45 1.92
CA THR A 826 -29.78 -27.09 3.23
C THR A 826 -28.72 -26.57 4.21
N LYS A 827 -27.52 -26.18 3.75
CA LYS A 827 -26.53 -25.49 4.59
C LYS A 827 -27.07 -24.13 5.05
N SER A 828 -27.60 -23.32 4.13
CA SER A 828 -28.24 -22.04 4.45
C SER A 828 -29.38 -22.20 5.45
N LEU A 829 -30.25 -23.20 5.26
CA LEU A 829 -31.34 -23.49 6.20
C LEU A 829 -30.82 -23.84 7.60
N ILE A 830 -29.80 -24.70 7.73
CA ILE A 830 -29.24 -25.04 9.05
C ILE A 830 -28.54 -23.83 9.69
N MET A 831 -27.78 -23.04 8.91
CA MET A 831 -27.16 -21.80 9.38
C MET A 831 -28.22 -20.81 9.91
N GLY A 832 -29.31 -20.62 9.19
CA GLY A 832 -30.39 -19.73 9.60
C GLY A 832 -31.23 -20.27 10.76
N LEU A 833 -31.41 -21.60 10.89
CA LEU A 833 -32.09 -22.21 12.03
C LEU A 833 -31.29 -22.06 13.33
N LEU A 834 -29.95 -22.16 13.26
CA LEU A 834 -29.07 -21.86 14.39
C LEU A 834 -29.18 -20.39 14.81
N ILE A 835 -29.20 -19.46 13.85
CA ILE A 835 -29.37 -18.01 14.10
C ILE A 835 -30.76 -17.71 14.70
N LEU A 836 -31.83 -18.35 14.20
CA LEU A 836 -33.19 -18.20 14.73
C LEU A 836 -33.30 -18.69 16.18
N LYS A 837 -32.86 -19.93 16.46
CA LYS A 837 -32.86 -20.46 17.83
C LYS A 837 -31.99 -19.65 18.78
N MET A 838 -30.84 -19.16 18.31
CA MET A 838 -29.99 -18.27 19.09
C MET A 838 -30.69 -16.95 19.40
N GLN A 839 -31.33 -16.31 18.42
CA GLN A 839 -32.09 -15.07 18.64
C GLN A 839 -33.20 -15.27 19.68
N GLU A 840 -34.00 -16.33 19.53
CA GLU A 840 -35.10 -16.64 20.45
C GLU A 840 -34.60 -17.01 21.86
N TYR A 841 -33.47 -17.71 21.97
CA TYR A 841 -32.82 -18.01 23.24
C TYR A 841 -32.21 -16.76 23.91
N ARG A 842 -31.60 -15.86 23.14
CA ARG A 842 -31.05 -14.59 23.64
C ARG A 842 -32.18 -13.68 24.14
N MET A 843 -33.25 -13.51 23.36
CA MET A 843 -34.44 -12.71 23.73
C MET A 843 -35.09 -13.12 25.06
N VAL A 844 -35.01 -14.40 25.44
CA VAL A 844 -35.54 -14.93 26.72
C VAL A 844 -34.49 -14.89 27.84
N SER A 845 -33.21 -15.15 27.53
CA SER A 845 -32.14 -15.25 28.54
C SER A 845 -31.47 -13.93 28.93
N SER A 846 -31.65 -12.85 28.16
CA SER A 846 -30.98 -11.57 28.39
C SER A 846 -31.67 -10.73 29.50
N GLN A 847 -31.11 -10.75 30.71
CA GLN A 847 -31.59 -9.93 31.85
C GLN A 847 -31.22 -8.44 31.76
N GLY A 848 -31.44 -7.81 30.59
CA GLY A 848 -31.28 -6.37 30.40
C GLY A 848 -30.76 -5.99 29.01
N MET A 849 -31.11 -4.78 28.56
CA MET A 849 -30.66 -4.19 27.29
C MET A 849 -29.20 -3.74 27.35
N ASN A 850 -28.51 -3.79 26.19
CA ASN A 850 -27.12 -3.37 26.00
C ASN A 850 -26.12 -4.12 26.90
N GLN A 851 -26.15 -5.45 26.84
CA GLN A 851 -25.15 -6.28 27.51
C GLN A 851 -23.76 -6.10 26.89
N GLN A 852 -22.72 -6.36 27.69
CA GLN A 852 -21.36 -6.50 27.17
C GLN A 852 -21.22 -7.80 26.37
N LEU A 853 -20.19 -7.91 25.54
CA LEU A 853 -19.95 -9.09 24.69
C LEU A 853 -19.80 -10.37 25.56
N ARG A 854 -20.78 -11.28 25.50
CA ARG A 854 -20.79 -12.57 26.20
C ARG A 854 -20.39 -13.74 25.31
N HIS A 855 -20.71 -13.65 24.02
CA HIS A 855 -20.55 -14.73 23.05
C HIS A 855 -20.28 -14.18 21.64
N VAL A 856 -19.61 -14.96 20.79
CA VAL A 856 -19.25 -14.61 19.41
C VAL A 856 -19.63 -15.73 18.43
N THR A 857 -20.51 -15.43 17.48
CA THR A 857 -20.88 -16.36 16.41
C THR A 857 -20.10 -16.08 15.11
N VAL A 858 -19.35 -17.08 14.63
CA VAL A 858 -18.66 -17.04 13.33
C VAL A 858 -19.55 -17.64 12.24
N LEU A 859 -19.80 -16.88 11.19
CA LEU A 859 -20.49 -17.31 9.97
C LEU A 859 -19.51 -17.32 8.79
N GLU A 860 -18.96 -18.50 8.49
CA GLU A 860 -18.11 -18.73 7.31
C GLU A 860 -18.94 -18.85 6.02
N GLU A 861 -18.46 -18.25 4.92
CA GLU A 861 -19.13 -18.21 3.60
C GLU A 861 -20.60 -17.76 3.69
N ALA A 862 -20.84 -16.69 4.44
CA ALA A 862 -22.16 -16.17 4.76
C ALA A 862 -23.02 -15.76 3.55
N HIS A 863 -22.43 -15.56 2.36
CA HIS A 863 -23.17 -15.32 1.11
C HIS A 863 -24.12 -16.47 0.70
N ASN A 864 -24.01 -17.64 1.34
CA ASN A 864 -24.98 -18.73 1.17
C ASN A 864 -26.33 -18.41 1.82
N LEU A 865 -26.35 -17.60 2.88
CA LEU A 865 -27.55 -17.21 3.63
C LEU A 865 -27.93 -15.74 3.41
N LEU A 866 -26.97 -14.83 3.48
CA LEU A 866 -27.17 -13.37 3.42
C LEU A 866 -26.92 -12.82 2.01
N LYS A 867 -27.54 -13.47 1.02
CA LYS A 867 -27.21 -13.31 -0.40
C LYS A 867 -27.87 -12.08 -1.02
N ARG A 868 -27.08 -11.29 -1.74
CA ARG A 868 -27.56 -10.10 -2.48
C ARG A 868 -28.54 -10.46 -3.58
N THR A 869 -29.71 -9.82 -3.57
CA THR A 869 -30.71 -9.88 -4.67
C THR A 869 -30.53 -8.73 -5.67
N SER A 870 -30.79 -9.00 -6.95
CA SER A 870 -30.72 -7.98 -8.02
C SER A 870 -31.93 -7.04 -7.98
N THR A 871 -31.73 -5.81 -7.51
CA THR A 871 -32.75 -4.74 -7.44
C THR A 871 -33.23 -4.22 -8.81
N GLU A 872 -32.61 -4.64 -9.91
CA GLU A 872 -32.87 -4.11 -11.26
C GLU A 872 -33.94 -4.88 -12.06
N GLN A 873 -34.44 -6.02 -11.56
CA GLN A 873 -35.51 -6.78 -12.22
C GLN A 873 -36.76 -6.83 -11.34
N ALA A 874 -37.76 -6.00 -11.71
CA ALA A 874 -39.03 -5.83 -11.02
C ALA A 874 -40.02 -6.98 -11.35
N THR A 875 -39.71 -8.19 -10.90
CA THR A 875 -40.67 -9.28 -10.71
C THR A 875 -41.03 -9.35 -9.22
N GLU A 876 -42.30 -9.56 -8.86
CA GLU A 876 -42.73 -9.47 -7.45
C GLU A 876 -41.97 -10.44 -6.51
N SER A 877 -41.49 -11.57 -7.04
CA SER A 877 -40.70 -12.56 -6.32
C SER A 877 -39.28 -12.11 -5.94
N SER A 878 -38.63 -11.23 -6.71
CA SER A 878 -37.27 -10.75 -6.37
C SER A 878 -37.28 -9.77 -5.20
N ASN A 879 -38.34 -8.94 -5.12
CA ASN A 879 -38.55 -8.00 -4.02
C ASN A 879 -38.81 -8.70 -2.67
N LEU A 880 -39.51 -9.83 -2.67
CA LEU A 880 -39.79 -10.60 -1.45
C LEU A 880 -38.49 -11.16 -0.85
N LEU A 881 -37.73 -11.95 -1.62
CA LEU A 881 -36.52 -12.60 -1.10
C LEU A 881 -35.45 -11.59 -0.66
N GLY A 882 -35.32 -10.46 -1.35
CA GLY A 882 -34.43 -9.37 -0.94
C GLY A 882 -34.81 -8.78 0.42
N LYS A 883 -36.11 -8.55 0.64
CA LYS A 883 -36.63 -8.09 1.93
C LYS A 883 -36.44 -9.13 3.04
N SER A 884 -36.60 -10.42 2.74
CA SER A 884 -36.36 -11.50 3.71
C SER A 884 -34.89 -11.55 4.15
N VAL A 885 -33.94 -11.35 3.22
CA VAL A 885 -32.51 -11.25 3.53
C VAL A 885 -32.20 -9.97 4.33
N GLU A 886 -32.81 -8.83 4.00
CA GLU A 886 -32.68 -7.60 4.78
C GLU A 886 -33.20 -7.77 6.22
N MET A 887 -34.38 -8.40 6.40
CA MET A 887 -34.97 -8.69 7.70
C MET A 887 -34.08 -9.61 8.55
N LEU A 888 -33.53 -10.69 7.96
CA LEU A 888 -32.58 -11.57 8.65
C LEU A 888 -31.27 -10.85 9.01
N THR A 889 -30.80 -9.95 8.15
CA THR A 889 -29.59 -9.14 8.41
C THR A 889 -29.80 -8.12 9.53
N ASN A 890 -31.02 -7.57 9.64
CA ASN A 890 -31.37 -6.66 10.74
C ASN A 890 -31.57 -7.43 12.06
N ALA A 891 -32.15 -8.63 12.04
CA ALA A 891 -32.22 -9.51 13.22
C ALA A 891 -30.82 -9.86 13.77
N ILE A 892 -29.83 -10.10 12.88
CA ILE A 892 -28.42 -10.27 13.27
C ILE A 892 -27.87 -8.98 13.92
N ALA A 893 -28.20 -7.81 13.36
CA ALA A 893 -27.75 -6.51 13.86
C ALA A 893 -28.43 -6.07 15.18
N GLU A 894 -29.58 -6.63 15.53
CA GLU A 894 -30.29 -6.36 16.78
C GLU A 894 -29.70 -7.13 17.96
N MET A 895 -29.29 -8.40 17.77
CA MET A 895 -28.72 -9.27 18.81
C MET A 895 -27.46 -8.71 19.52
N ARG A 896 -26.82 -7.66 19.00
CA ARG A 896 -25.79 -6.89 19.72
C ARG A 896 -26.28 -6.40 21.09
N THR A 897 -27.58 -6.16 21.28
CA THR A 897 -28.13 -5.71 22.57
C THR A 897 -28.08 -6.80 23.65
N ASP A 898 -28.04 -8.07 23.24
CA ASP A 898 -27.95 -9.25 24.11
C ASP A 898 -26.51 -9.70 24.36
N GLY A 899 -25.52 -8.94 23.86
CA GLY A 899 -24.09 -9.24 24.00
C GLY A 899 -23.58 -10.28 22.99
N GLU A 900 -24.28 -10.49 21.88
CA GLU A 900 -23.92 -11.43 20.81
C GLU A 900 -23.17 -10.72 19.68
N GLY A 901 -21.86 -10.96 19.57
CA GLY A 901 -21.04 -10.47 18.46
C GLY A 901 -21.06 -11.44 17.29
N PHE A 902 -21.08 -10.93 16.05
CA PHE A 902 -20.98 -11.79 14.86
C PHE A 902 -19.66 -11.54 14.13
N ILE A 903 -18.95 -12.60 13.72
CA ILE A 903 -17.81 -12.55 12.80
C ILE A 903 -18.28 -13.15 11.46
N ILE A 904 -18.54 -12.29 10.50
CA ILE A 904 -19.03 -12.66 9.17
C ILE A 904 -17.81 -12.77 8.24
N ALA A 905 -17.51 -13.98 7.76
CA ALA A 905 -16.25 -14.31 7.10
C ALA A 905 -16.46 -14.77 5.65
N ASP A 906 -16.22 -13.90 4.66
CA ASP A 906 -16.57 -14.19 3.25
C ASP A 906 -15.44 -13.84 2.25
N GLN A 907 -15.36 -14.61 1.15
CA GLN A 907 -14.34 -14.44 0.11
C GLN A 907 -14.76 -13.49 -1.02
N ALA A 908 -16.06 -13.24 -1.21
CA ALA A 908 -16.61 -12.47 -2.33
C ALA A 908 -17.66 -11.45 -1.85
N PRO A 909 -17.25 -10.30 -1.29
CA PRO A 909 -18.16 -9.36 -0.62
C PRO A 909 -19.28 -8.82 -1.53
N GLY A 910 -19.07 -8.72 -2.85
CA GLY A 910 -20.12 -8.32 -3.79
C GLY A 910 -21.32 -9.27 -3.88
N LEU A 911 -21.21 -10.51 -3.37
CA LEU A 911 -22.31 -11.48 -3.28
C LEU A 911 -23.16 -11.34 -2.00
N LEU A 912 -22.65 -10.66 -0.97
CA LEU A 912 -23.38 -10.37 0.26
C LEU A 912 -24.31 -9.17 0.08
N ASP A 913 -25.43 -9.16 0.82
CA ASP A 913 -26.26 -7.97 0.85
C ASP A 913 -25.55 -6.76 1.48
N LEU A 914 -25.89 -5.57 1.00
CA LEU A 914 -25.27 -4.31 1.42
C LEU A 914 -25.54 -3.98 2.89
N ALA A 915 -26.65 -4.44 3.47
CA ALA A 915 -26.93 -4.29 4.90
C ALA A 915 -25.88 -5.02 5.77
N VAL A 916 -25.38 -6.19 5.33
CA VAL A 916 -24.40 -6.99 6.09
C VAL A 916 -23.08 -6.21 6.26
N ILE A 917 -22.64 -5.57 5.17
CA ILE A 917 -21.39 -4.79 5.11
C ILE A 917 -21.57 -3.42 5.80
N ARG A 918 -22.80 -2.93 5.96
CA ARG A 918 -23.10 -1.67 6.67
C ARG A 918 -23.30 -1.85 8.19
N ASN A 919 -23.96 -2.93 8.60
CA ASN A 919 -24.31 -3.19 9.99
C ASN A 919 -23.14 -3.82 10.77
N THR A 920 -22.11 -4.33 10.08
CA THR A 920 -20.84 -4.72 10.70
C THR A 920 -19.97 -3.49 10.98
N ASN A 921 -19.51 -3.34 12.22
CA ASN A 921 -18.68 -2.23 12.66
C ASN A 921 -17.19 -2.45 12.36
N THR A 922 -16.64 -3.55 12.86
CA THR A 922 -15.21 -3.85 12.74
C THR A 922 -14.94 -4.43 11.35
N LYS A 923 -14.03 -3.85 10.57
CA LYS A 923 -13.69 -4.29 9.21
C LYS A 923 -12.26 -4.80 9.17
N ILE A 924 -12.05 -6.02 8.66
CA ILE A 924 -10.74 -6.61 8.43
C ILE A 924 -10.67 -7.10 6.98
N ILE A 925 -10.09 -6.27 6.12
CA ILE A 925 -10.07 -6.44 4.66
C ILE A 925 -8.67 -6.90 4.24
N LEU A 926 -8.49 -8.21 4.04
CA LEU A 926 -7.30 -8.78 3.41
C LEU A 926 -7.34 -8.56 1.89
N ARG A 927 -6.30 -9.00 1.16
CA ARG A 927 -6.19 -8.78 -0.28
C ARG A 927 -7.43 -9.24 -1.07
N LEU A 928 -8.06 -8.29 -1.76
CA LEU A 928 -9.11 -8.51 -2.75
C LEU A 928 -8.59 -8.09 -4.14
N PRO A 929 -8.63 -8.94 -5.17
CA PRO A 929 -8.16 -8.56 -6.50
C PRO A 929 -9.17 -7.66 -7.25
N GLU A 930 -10.44 -8.05 -7.18
CA GLU A 930 -11.56 -7.44 -7.91
C GLU A 930 -11.78 -5.99 -7.48
N TYR A 931 -12.00 -5.09 -8.44
CA TYR A 931 -12.17 -3.66 -8.15
C TYR A 931 -13.52 -3.37 -7.48
N SER A 932 -14.60 -3.97 -7.97
CA SER A 932 -15.94 -3.76 -7.42
C SER A 932 -16.07 -4.22 -5.96
N ASP A 933 -15.45 -5.35 -5.61
CA ASP A 933 -15.30 -5.81 -4.23
C ASP A 933 -14.51 -4.80 -3.37
N ARG A 934 -13.34 -4.36 -3.85
CA ARG A 934 -12.47 -3.39 -3.15
C ARG A 934 -13.15 -2.05 -2.90
N GLU A 935 -13.86 -1.52 -3.89
CA GLU A 935 -14.62 -0.27 -3.77
C GLU A 935 -15.73 -0.40 -2.73
N LEU A 936 -16.53 -1.48 -2.80
CA LEU A 936 -17.63 -1.77 -1.89
C LEU A 936 -17.16 -1.83 -0.43
N VAL A 937 -16.15 -2.66 -0.12
CA VAL A 937 -15.71 -2.82 1.27
C VAL A 937 -14.84 -1.66 1.74
N GLY A 938 -14.02 -1.08 0.86
CA GLY A 938 -13.15 0.03 1.19
C GLY A 938 -13.91 1.30 1.56
N LYS A 939 -14.95 1.66 0.79
CA LYS A 939 -15.83 2.79 1.13
C LYS A 939 -16.65 2.53 2.39
N SER A 940 -16.88 1.26 2.76
CA SER A 940 -17.48 0.87 4.05
C SER A 940 -16.51 0.86 5.25
N ALA A 941 -15.22 1.16 5.01
CA ALA A 941 -14.13 1.14 6.00
C ALA A 941 -13.32 2.45 5.97
N ASN A 942 -13.91 3.54 5.47
CA ASN A 942 -13.31 4.87 5.33
C ASN A 942 -11.98 4.90 4.54
N LEU A 943 -11.80 4.00 3.57
CA LEU A 943 -10.62 4.01 2.69
C LEU A 943 -10.74 5.07 1.60
N ASN A 944 -9.64 5.77 1.32
CA ASN A 944 -9.52 6.65 0.15
C ASN A 944 -9.21 5.86 -1.15
N GLU A 945 -9.33 6.50 -2.32
CA GLU A 945 -9.17 5.83 -3.62
C GLU A 945 -7.78 5.20 -3.84
N GLU A 946 -6.70 5.72 -3.24
CA GLU A 946 -5.38 5.10 -3.32
C GLU A 946 -5.26 3.89 -2.38
N GLN A 947 -5.83 3.97 -1.17
CA GLN A 947 -5.94 2.84 -0.24
C GLN A 947 -6.80 1.70 -0.83
N ILE A 948 -7.91 2.03 -1.51
CA ILE A 948 -8.75 1.08 -2.26
C ILE A 948 -7.96 0.40 -3.39
N ASN A 949 -6.98 1.08 -3.99
CA ASN A 949 -6.10 0.47 -4.99
C ASN A 949 -4.94 -0.33 -4.38
N GLU A 950 -4.48 0.01 -3.18
CA GLU A 950 -3.48 -0.78 -2.44
C GLU A 950 -4.02 -2.13 -1.95
N LEU A 951 -5.34 -2.25 -1.68
CA LEU A 951 -5.98 -3.52 -1.29
C LEU A 951 -5.67 -4.69 -2.24
N ALA A 952 -5.42 -4.44 -3.53
CA ALA A 952 -5.07 -5.48 -4.50
C ALA A 952 -3.63 -6.02 -4.34
N LYS A 953 -2.73 -5.24 -3.71
CA LYS A 953 -1.30 -5.56 -3.56
C LYS A 953 -0.94 -6.23 -2.25
N LEU A 954 -1.84 -6.21 -1.24
CA LEU A 954 -1.50 -6.58 0.14
C LEU A 954 -0.84 -7.98 0.26
N PRO A 955 0.27 -8.11 1.01
CA PRO A 955 0.91 -9.39 1.29
C PRO A 955 0.02 -10.35 2.09
N LYS A 956 0.37 -11.65 2.10
CA LYS A 956 -0.34 -12.66 2.91
C LYS A 956 -0.28 -12.30 4.41
N GLY A 957 -1.44 -12.35 5.07
CA GLY A 957 -1.62 -11.94 6.46
C GLY A 957 -1.58 -10.43 6.71
N VAL A 958 -1.60 -9.60 5.67
CA VAL A 958 -1.81 -8.14 5.81
C VAL A 958 -3.26 -7.82 5.48
N ALA A 959 -3.88 -6.96 6.30
CA ALA A 959 -5.24 -6.49 6.15
C ALA A 959 -5.32 -4.97 6.36
N ALA A 960 -6.21 -4.28 5.66
CA ALA A 960 -6.72 -2.99 6.12
C ALA A 960 -7.72 -3.23 7.26
N VAL A 961 -7.53 -2.54 8.38
CA VAL A 961 -8.32 -2.68 9.59
C VAL A 961 -8.94 -1.33 9.96
N TYR A 962 -10.23 -1.36 10.25
CA TYR A 962 -11.01 -0.21 10.71
C TYR A 962 -12.04 -0.67 11.76
N GLN A 963 -12.39 0.21 12.67
CA GLN A 963 -13.41 0.03 13.71
C GLN A 963 -13.98 1.42 14.05
N ASN A 964 -15.15 1.50 14.67
CA ASN A 964 -15.73 2.80 15.06
C ASN A 964 -14.78 3.65 15.92
N GLU A 965 -15.04 4.96 15.88
CA GLU A 965 -14.25 6.04 16.48
C GLU A 965 -12.79 6.18 16.02
N TRP A 966 -12.25 5.26 15.20
CA TRP A 966 -10.90 5.38 14.65
C TRP A 966 -10.85 6.54 13.65
N LEU A 967 -9.89 7.46 13.81
CA LEU A 967 -9.74 8.62 12.91
C LEU A 967 -9.42 8.21 11.46
N GLU A 968 -8.68 7.12 11.29
CA GLU A 968 -8.18 6.64 10.01
C GLU A 968 -8.02 5.09 10.01
N PRO A 969 -8.15 4.44 8.84
CA PRO A 969 -7.86 3.01 8.68
C PRO A 969 -6.36 2.74 8.75
N VAL A 970 -5.97 1.64 9.40
CA VAL A 970 -4.56 1.20 9.49
C VAL A 970 -4.35 -0.08 8.68
N LEU A 971 -3.11 -0.33 8.21
CA LEU A 971 -2.73 -1.67 7.78
C LEU A 971 -2.21 -2.46 8.98
N CYS A 972 -2.72 -3.67 9.15
CA CYS A 972 -2.31 -4.63 10.17
C CYS A 972 -1.64 -5.84 9.52
N LYS A 973 -0.46 -6.21 9.99
CA LYS A 973 0.10 -7.54 9.84
C LYS A 973 -0.48 -8.42 10.95
N VAL A 974 -1.48 -9.22 10.60
CA VAL A 974 -2.17 -10.13 11.52
C VAL A 974 -1.20 -11.19 12.02
N ALA A 975 -1.23 -11.47 13.33
CA ALA A 975 -0.37 -12.48 13.94
C ALA A 975 -0.62 -13.87 13.32
N LYS A 976 0.45 -14.63 13.04
CA LYS A 976 0.32 -16.01 12.56
C LYS A 976 -0.18 -16.89 13.70
N TYR A 977 -1.29 -17.59 13.51
CA TYR A 977 -1.74 -18.61 14.46
C TYR A 977 -0.84 -19.86 14.31
N ASP A 978 -0.36 -20.40 15.43
CA ASP A 978 0.61 -21.49 15.45
C ASP A 978 -0.04 -22.82 15.86
N SER A 979 -0.95 -23.29 15.00
CA SER A 979 -1.63 -24.57 15.16
C SER A 979 -0.77 -25.74 14.71
N THR A 980 -0.75 -26.81 15.51
CA THR A 980 -0.53 -28.16 14.96
C THR A 980 -1.87 -28.69 14.45
N GLU A 981 -2.00 -28.96 13.15
CA GLU A 981 -3.22 -29.60 12.61
C GLU A 981 -3.36 -31.00 13.23
N MET A 982 -4.38 -31.19 14.07
CA MET A 982 -4.66 -32.49 14.67
C MET A 982 -5.77 -33.22 13.91
N VAL A 983 -5.62 -34.55 13.83
CA VAL A 983 -6.71 -35.42 13.37
C VAL A 983 -7.71 -35.52 14.51
N PHE A 984 -8.84 -34.81 14.39
CA PHE A 984 -9.95 -34.92 15.34
C PHE A 984 -10.34 -36.39 15.56
N GLN A 985 -10.25 -36.86 16.80
CA GLN A 985 -10.69 -38.20 17.22
C GLN A 985 -11.92 -38.05 18.11
N GLN A 986 -13.01 -38.72 17.74
CA GLN A 986 -14.26 -38.67 18.48
C GLN A 986 -14.09 -39.31 19.87
N PRO A 987 -14.48 -38.62 20.97
CA PRO A 987 -14.66 -39.27 22.26
C PRO A 987 -15.66 -40.41 22.12
N THR A 988 -15.32 -41.62 22.58
CA THR A 988 -16.09 -42.84 22.29
C THR A 988 -17.50 -42.75 22.89
N GLN A 989 -18.47 -42.32 22.08
CA GLN A 989 -19.86 -42.23 22.50
C GLN A 989 -20.44 -43.65 22.66
N LEU A 990 -20.83 -43.97 23.89
CA LEU A 990 -21.64 -45.14 24.18
C LEU A 990 -22.96 -45.01 23.41
N VAL A 991 -23.16 -45.89 22.43
CA VAL A 991 -24.46 -46.05 21.79
C VAL A 991 -25.47 -46.41 22.87
N ARG A 992 -26.46 -45.54 23.10
CA ARG A 992 -27.65 -45.90 23.88
C ARG A 992 -28.37 -47.01 23.11
N THR A 993 -28.11 -48.25 23.49
CA THR A 993 -28.96 -49.37 23.07
C THR A 993 -30.34 -49.15 23.65
N GLU A 994 -31.36 -48.98 22.79
CA GLU A 994 -32.75 -49.04 23.22
C GLU A 994 -32.96 -50.30 24.05
N SER A 995 -33.35 -50.11 25.31
CA SER A 995 -33.70 -51.22 26.18
C SER A 995 -35.13 -51.64 25.82
N PRO A 996 -35.37 -52.88 25.33
CA PRO A 996 -36.67 -53.30 24.81
C PRO A 996 -37.79 -53.26 25.87
N TYR A 997 -37.41 -53.22 27.16
CA TYR A 997 -38.30 -53.01 28.28
C TYR A 997 -39.09 -51.68 28.21
N HIS A 998 -38.60 -50.63 27.52
CA HIS A 998 -39.35 -49.38 27.34
C HIS A 998 -40.55 -49.57 26.40
N ARG A 999 -40.34 -50.23 25.26
CA ARG A 999 -41.42 -50.57 24.31
C ARG A 999 -42.44 -51.52 24.94
N LEU A 1000 -41.97 -52.49 25.73
CA LEU A 1000 -42.84 -53.40 26.49
C LEU A 1000 -43.65 -52.65 27.56
N ALA A 1001 -43.05 -51.70 28.29
CA ALA A 1001 -43.76 -50.89 29.27
C ALA A 1001 -44.90 -50.06 28.62
N ILE A 1002 -44.62 -49.41 27.48
CA ILE A 1002 -45.65 -48.69 26.71
C ILE A 1002 -46.78 -49.63 26.25
N LEU A 1003 -46.44 -50.84 25.80
CA LEU A 1003 -47.43 -51.84 25.39
C LEU A 1003 -48.34 -52.28 26.54
N GLU A 1004 -47.78 -52.69 27.68
CA GLU A 1004 -48.56 -53.08 28.86
C GLU A 1004 -49.43 -51.92 29.36
N LEU A 1005 -48.95 -50.67 29.31
CA LEU A 1005 -49.74 -49.49 29.69
C LEU A 1005 -50.93 -49.24 28.76
N LEU A 1006 -50.81 -49.53 27.46
CA LEU A 1006 -51.88 -49.38 26.48
C LEU A 1006 -52.90 -50.54 26.50
N THR A 1007 -52.57 -51.67 27.12
CA THR A 1007 -53.37 -52.93 27.07
C THR A 1007 -53.82 -53.42 28.44
N ALA A 1008 -53.31 -52.84 29.53
CA ALA A 1008 -53.80 -53.07 30.87
C ALA A 1008 -55.26 -52.62 31.02
N SER A 1009 -56.06 -53.45 31.71
CA SER A 1009 -57.44 -53.12 32.04
C SER A 1009 -57.50 -51.81 32.86
N PRO A 1010 -58.46 -50.88 32.63
CA PRO A 1010 -58.39 -49.47 33.06
C PRO A 1010 -58.68 -49.22 34.56
N ASN A 1011 -58.12 -50.05 35.43
CA ASN A 1011 -58.15 -49.94 36.90
C ASN A 1011 -56.73 -49.74 37.49
N LEU A 1012 -55.80 -49.14 36.74
CA LEU A 1012 -54.64 -48.49 37.37
C LEU A 1012 -55.09 -47.16 37.97
N ASP A 1013 -55.40 -47.16 39.26
CA ASP A 1013 -55.71 -45.99 40.10
C ASP A 1013 -54.44 -45.11 40.38
N SER A 1014 -53.54 -45.11 39.40
CA SER A 1014 -52.22 -44.48 39.38
C SER A 1014 -51.77 -44.34 37.92
N THR A 1015 -52.30 -43.32 37.23
CA THR A 1015 -51.71 -42.86 35.98
C THR A 1015 -50.23 -42.55 36.24
N LEU A 1016 -49.31 -43.08 35.42
CA LEU A 1016 -47.91 -42.66 35.50
C LEU A 1016 -47.83 -41.13 35.44
N PRO A 1017 -46.91 -40.49 36.18
CA PRO A 1017 -46.60 -39.09 36.00
C PRO A 1017 -46.35 -38.81 34.52
N PHE A 1018 -46.94 -37.71 34.03
CA PHE A 1018 -46.87 -37.35 32.61
C PHE A 1018 -45.41 -37.30 32.12
N GLU A 1019 -44.53 -36.77 32.97
CA GLU A 1019 -43.08 -36.66 32.79
C GLU A 1019 -42.41 -38.03 32.59
N GLU A 1020 -42.72 -39.02 33.44
CA GLU A 1020 -42.20 -40.39 33.32
C GLU A 1020 -42.69 -41.07 32.02
N LEU A 1021 -43.95 -40.86 31.62
CA LEU A 1021 -44.43 -41.39 30.34
C LEU A 1021 -43.76 -40.70 29.15
N GLN A 1022 -43.50 -39.39 29.24
CA GLN A 1022 -42.80 -38.66 28.18
C GLN A 1022 -41.36 -39.15 28.03
N GLU A 1023 -40.64 -39.39 29.14
CA GLU A 1023 -39.31 -40.02 29.13
C GLU A 1023 -39.34 -41.41 28.47
N LEU A 1024 -40.34 -42.25 28.79
CA LEU A 1024 -40.51 -43.55 28.13
C LEU A 1024 -40.73 -43.41 26.62
N THR A 1025 -41.55 -42.46 26.16
CA THR A 1025 -41.80 -42.29 24.71
C THR A 1025 -40.61 -41.69 23.96
N LEU A 1026 -39.85 -40.78 24.59
CA LEU A 1026 -38.60 -40.24 24.04
C LEU A 1026 -37.51 -41.30 23.97
N ALA A 1027 -37.39 -42.17 24.99
CA ALA A 1027 -36.47 -43.30 25.01
C ALA A 1027 -36.75 -44.37 23.93
N VAL A 1028 -37.96 -44.36 23.34
CA VAL A 1028 -38.37 -45.22 22.21
C VAL A 1028 -38.35 -44.45 20.86
N GLY A 1029 -38.12 -43.13 20.86
CA GLY A 1029 -38.02 -42.32 19.65
C GLY A 1029 -39.36 -42.14 18.90
N LEU A 1030 -40.49 -42.10 19.63
CA LEU A 1030 -41.82 -41.92 19.04
C LEU A 1030 -42.06 -40.45 18.64
N ASP A 1031 -42.68 -40.24 17.48
CA ASP A 1031 -43.08 -38.90 17.02
C ASP A 1031 -44.15 -38.25 17.91
N SER A 1032 -44.12 -36.92 18.04
CA SER A 1032 -45.00 -36.10 18.88
C SER A 1032 -46.50 -36.35 18.62
N LEU A 1033 -46.90 -36.63 17.39
CA LEU A 1033 -48.28 -37.04 17.06
C LEU A 1033 -48.63 -38.41 17.67
N THR A 1034 -47.71 -39.37 17.64
CA THR A 1034 -47.86 -40.69 18.29
C THR A 1034 -47.83 -40.55 19.82
N GLN A 1035 -46.98 -39.69 20.38
CA GLN A 1035 -47.01 -39.35 21.82
C GLN A 1035 -48.38 -38.79 22.22
N VAL A 1036 -48.88 -37.77 21.52
CA VAL A 1036 -50.21 -37.16 21.76
C VAL A 1036 -51.36 -38.17 21.59
N ARG A 1037 -51.21 -39.16 20.70
CA ARG A 1037 -52.18 -40.25 20.56
C ARG A 1037 -52.13 -41.23 21.73
N ILE A 1038 -50.95 -41.58 22.23
CA ILE A 1038 -50.79 -42.37 23.47
C ILE A 1038 -51.43 -41.63 24.65
N PHE A 1039 -51.12 -40.34 24.84
CA PHE A 1039 -51.68 -39.53 25.92
C PHE A 1039 -53.21 -39.38 25.82
N ASN A 1040 -53.77 -39.21 24.63
CA ASN A 1040 -55.23 -39.20 24.47
C ASN A 1040 -55.83 -40.57 24.73
N PHE A 1041 -55.31 -41.64 24.12
CA PHE A 1041 -55.83 -42.99 24.31
C PHE A 1041 -55.86 -43.38 25.80
N LEU A 1042 -54.79 -43.12 26.55
CA LEU A 1042 -54.73 -43.39 28.00
C LEU A 1042 -55.67 -42.49 28.84
N ARG A 1043 -56.10 -41.33 28.33
CA ARG A 1043 -57.00 -40.38 29.02
C ARG A 1043 -58.48 -40.51 28.63
N THR A 1044 -58.79 -41.03 27.43
CA THR A 1044 -60.16 -41.16 26.89
C THR A 1044 -60.68 -42.59 26.82
N THR A 1045 -59.80 -43.59 26.94
CA THR A 1045 -60.21 -45.00 26.97
C THR A 1045 -60.85 -45.35 28.30
N SER A 1046 -62.07 -45.87 28.21
CA SER A 1046 -62.79 -46.54 29.29
C SER A 1046 -63.27 -47.91 28.78
N PRO A 1047 -63.80 -48.80 29.65
CA PRO A 1047 -64.35 -50.08 29.20
C PRO A 1047 -65.42 -49.96 28.10
N ASP A 1048 -66.13 -48.83 28.04
CA ASP A 1048 -67.21 -48.57 27.10
C ASP A 1048 -66.75 -47.86 25.80
N ASN A 1049 -65.48 -47.44 25.72
CA ASN A 1049 -64.96 -46.56 24.64
C ASN A 1049 -63.60 -47.02 24.05
N PHE A 1050 -63.25 -48.30 24.19
CA PHE A 1050 -61.98 -48.84 23.67
C PHE A 1050 -61.96 -48.90 22.13
N SER A 1051 -61.04 -48.15 21.51
CA SER A 1051 -60.90 -48.07 20.04
C SER A 1051 -59.71 -48.86 19.51
N MET A 1052 -59.97 -50.08 19.01
CA MET A 1052 -58.93 -50.91 18.37
C MET A 1052 -58.29 -50.23 17.14
N HIS A 1053 -58.99 -49.30 16.48
CA HIS A 1053 -58.44 -48.55 15.35
C HIS A 1053 -57.37 -47.54 15.78
N GLU A 1054 -57.56 -46.90 16.94
CA GLU A 1054 -56.58 -45.96 17.49
C GLU A 1054 -55.38 -46.71 18.08
N LEU A 1055 -55.64 -47.79 18.85
CA LEU A 1055 -54.60 -48.66 19.37
C LEU A 1055 -53.74 -49.27 18.25
N ALA A 1056 -54.36 -49.75 17.16
CA ALA A 1056 -53.62 -50.25 16.00
C ALA A 1056 -52.68 -49.20 15.39
N HIS A 1057 -53.12 -47.94 15.29
CA HIS A 1057 -52.27 -46.86 14.76
C HIS A 1057 -51.11 -46.52 15.70
N ILE A 1058 -51.30 -46.62 17.01
CA ILE A 1058 -50.22 -46.47 18.00
C ILE A 1058 -49.24 -47.65 17.92
N LEU A 1059 -49.72 -48.90 17.97
CA LEU A 1059 -48.87 -50.09 18.01
C LEU A 1059 -48.06 -50.28 16.72
N GLY A 1060 -48.62 -49.94 15.55
CA GLY A 1060 -47.88 -49.89 14.28
C GLY A 1060 -46.74 -48.86 14.22
N LYS A 1061 -46.68 -47.94 15.19
CA LYS A 1061 -45.59 -46.97 15.40
C LYS A 1061 -44.62 -47.36 16.53
N VAL A 1062 -45.09 -48.08 17.56
CA VAL A 1062 -44.23 -48.60 18.64
C VAL A 1062 -43.42 -49.83 18.21
N TYR A 1063 -43.94 -50.66 17.29
CA TYR A 1063 -43.28 -51.87 16.78
C TYR A 1063 -43.16 -51.91 15.24
N PRO A 1064 -42.47 -50.94 14.62
CA PRO A 1064 -42.37 -50.85 13.16
C PRO A 1064 -41.64 -52.06 12.55
N GLU A 1065 -40.65 -52.63 13.25
CA GLU A 1065 -39.95 -53.85 12.79
C GLU A 1065 -40.85 -55.09 12.69
N LEU A 1066 -41.94 -55.16 13.46
CA LEU A 1066 -42.95 -56.21 13.32
C LEU A 1066 -43.84 -55.97 12.08
N VAL A 1067 -44.19 -54.71 11.78
CA VAL A 1067 -44.95 -54.37 10.56
C VAL A 1067 -44.14 -54.67 9.29
N GLU A 1068 -42.86 -54.31 9.25
CA GLU A 1068 -41.96 -54.64 8.13
C GLU A 1068 -41.84 -56.17 7.92
N LYS A 1069 -41.79 -56.95 9.01
CA LYS A 1069 -41.82 -58.42 8.93
C LYS A 1069 -43.13 -58.95 8.34
N ILE A 1070 -44.28 -58.35 8.65
CA ILE A 1070 -45.56 -58.68 8.00
C ILE A 1070 -45.48 -58.38 6.50
N ARG A 1071 -45.06 -57.16 6.10
CA ARG A 1071 -44.95 -56.74 4.69
C ARG A 1071 -44.09 -57.71 3.87
N LEU A 1072 -42.86 -57.98 4.33
CA LEU A 1072 -41.89 -58.88 3.66
C LEU A 1072 -42.32 -60.36 3.59
N LYS A 1073 -43.43 -60.72 4.23
CA LYS A 1073 -44.06 -62.06 4.19
C LYS A 1073 -45.35 -62.02 3.35
N ALA A 1074 -46.15 -60.96 3.45
CA ALA A 1074 -47.35 -60.74 2.65
C ALA A 1074 -47.04 -60.58 1.15
N GLU A 1075 -45.93 -59.91 0.79
CA GLU A 1075 -45.42 -59.84 -0.60
C GLU A 1075 -45.14 -61.22 -1.23
N LYS A 1076 -45.04 -62.28 -0.42
CA LYS A 1076 -44.81 -63.66 -0.88
C LYS A 1076 -46.11 -64.46 -1.05
N GLY A 1077 -47.27 -63.80 -0.96
CA GLY A 1077 -48.59 -64.42 -1.19
C GLY A 1077 -49.01 -65.40 -0.10
N LEU A 1078 -48.68 -65.11 1.16
CA LEU A 1078 -49.09 -65.93 2.30
C LEU A 1078 -50.55 -65.67 2.69
N GLU A 1079 -51.28 -66.75 2.97
CA GLU A 1079 -52.66 -66.73 3.45
C GLU A 1079 -52.80 -65.99 4.81
N PRO A 1080 -53.96 -65.38 5.12
CA PRO A 1080 -54.16 -64.57 6.33
C PRO A 1080 -53.75 -65.26 7.64
N LEU A 1081 -54.08 -66.56 7.78
CA LEU A 1081 -53.69 -67.39 8.94
C LEU A 1081 -52.17 -67.50 9.12
N ALA A 1082 -51.46 -67.68 8.00
CA ALA A 1082 -50.00 -67.85 8.02
C ALA A 1082 -49.28 -66.54 8.36
N LEU A 1083 -49.86 -65.39 8.02
CA LEU A 1083 -49.35 -64.09 8.45
C LEU A 1083 -49.52 -63.90 9.97
N THR A 1084 -50.68 -64.25 10.55
CA THR A 1084 -50.88 -64.20 12.01
C THR A 1084 -49.89 -65.11 12.75
N GLN A 1085 -49.69 -66.35 12.27
CA GLN A 1085 -48.75 -67.30 12.89
C GLN A 1085 -47.30 -66.84 12.81
N VAL A 1086 -46.88 -66.24 11.69
CA VAL A 1086 -45.54 -65.64 11.57
C VAL A 1086 -45.39 -64.46 12.52
N LEU A 1087 -46.40 -63.58 12.64
CA LEU A 1087 -46.34 -62.45 13.57
C LEU A 1087 -46.19 -62.91 15.03
N GLN A 1088 -46.94 -63.94 15.45
CA GLN A 1088 -46.82 -64.54 16.79
C GLN A 1088 -45.41 -65.09 17.04
N GLN A 1089 -44.83 -65.85 16.10
CA GLN A 1089 -43.47 -66.38 16.21
C GLN A 1089 -42.41 -65.27 16.28
N GLU A 1090 -42.58 -64.19 15.51
CA GLU A 1090 -41.64 -63.07 15.53
C GLU A 1090 -41.73 -62.30 16.86
N ILE A 1091 -42.95 -62.08 17.41
CA ILE A 1091 -43.18 -61.53 18.76
C ILE A 1091 -42.45 -62.36 19.83
N ASP A 1092 -42.66 -63.68 19.84
CA ASP A 1092 -42.04 -64.59 20.82
C ASP A 1092 -40.50 -64.63 20.71
N SER A 1093 -39.95 -64.25 19.55
CA SER A 1093 -38.50 -64.18 19.32
C SER A 1093 -37.86 -62.84 19.69
N SER A 1094 -38.65 -61.77 19.81
CA SER A 1094 -38.15 -60.39 19.92
C SER A 1094 -38.59 -59.63 21.17
N ILE A 1095 -39.66 -60.07 21.84
CA ILE A 1095 -40.18 -59.46 23.07
C ILE A 1095 -39.90 -60.41 24.25
N PRO A 1096 -39.47 -59.94 25.43
CA PRO A 1096 -39.23 -60.79 26.60
C PRO A 1096 -40.46 -61.61 27.03
N GLU A 1097 -40.22 -62.80 27.61
CA GLU A 1097 -41.25 -63.72 28.15
C GLU A 1097 -42.15 -63.12 29.26
N THR A 1098 -41.89 -61.88 29.69
CA THR A 1098 -42.64 -61.16 30.73
C THR A 1098 -43.88 -60.41 30.23
N ILE A 1099 -44.19 -60.48 28.93
CA ILE A 1099 -45.41 -59.89 28.34
C ILE A 1099 -46.69 -60.58 28.85
N SER A 1100 -47.74 -59.81 29.11
CA SER A 1100 -49.05 -60.34 29.50
C SER A 1100 -49.80 -60.94 28.31
N GLU A 1101 -50.60 -61.99 28.55
CA GLU A 1101 -51.41 -62.62 27.49
C GLU A 1101 -52.37 -61.64 26.79
N GLN A 1102 -52.89 -60.64 27.52
CA GLN A 1102 -53.73 -59.59 26.95
C GLN A 1102 -52.91 -58.67 26.03
N ALA A 1103 -51.77 -58.14 26.51
CA ALA A 1103 -50.86 -57.35 25.71
C ALA A 1103 -50.41 -58.07 24.43
N ARG A 1104 -50.13 -59.38 24.54
CA ARG A 1104 -49.73 -60.23 23.41
C ARG A 1104 -50.84 -60.41 22.37
N ARG A 1105 -52.10 -60.55 22.81
CA ARG A 1105 -53.30 -60.62 21.93
C ARG A 1105 -53.54 -59.30 21.22
N ASP A 1106 -53.57 -58.19 21.98
CA ASP A 1106 -53.84 -56.86 21.46
C ASP A 1106 -52.73 -56.37 20.51
N LEU A 1107 -51.47 -56.77 20.75
CA LEU A 1107 -50.36 -56.52 19.82
C LEU A 1107 -50.56 -57.21 18.46
N VAL A 1108 -50.90 -58.51 18.46
CA VAL A 1108 -51.19 -59.26 17.21
C VAL A 1108 -52.38 -58.65 16.48
N GLN A 1109 -53.48 -58.38 17.19
CA GLN A 1109 -54.68 -57.79 16.59
C GLN A 1109 -54.43 -56.36 16.09
N GLY A 1110 -53.64 -55.57 16.83
CA GLY A 1110 -53.31 -54.18 16.50
C GLY A 1110 -52.42 -54.06 15.27
N LEU A 1111 -51.35 -54.85 15.18
CA LEU A 1111 -50.43 -54.80 14.04
C LEU A 1111 -51.06 -55.33 12.74
N MET A 1112 -51.90 -56.37 12.81
CA MET A 1112 -52.66 -56.85 11.63
C MET A 1112 -53.74 -55.84 11.21
N THR A 1113 -54.42 -55.20 12.17
CA THR A 1113 -55.34 -54.09 11.89
C THR A 1113 -54.61 -52.91 11.23
N TYR A 1114 -53.41 -52.57 11.71
CA TYR A 1114 -52.57 -51.53 11.14
C TYR A 1114 -52.21 -51.82 9.67
N TYR A 1115 -51.71 -53.04 9.42
CA TYR A 1115 -51.30 -53.49 8.09
C TYR A 1115 -52.44 -53.43 7.06
N TYR A 1116 -53.61 -53.98 7.37
CA TYR A 1116 -54.72 -54.00 6.39
C TYR A 1116 -55.41 -52.64 6.21
N LEU A 1117 -55.63 -51.86 7.28
CA LEU A 1117 -56.41 -50.62 7.19
C LEU A 1117 -55.59 -49.37 6.88
N PHE A 1118 -54.37 -49.24 7.41
CA PHE A 1118 -53.59 -48.01 7.30
C PHE A 1118 -52.49 -48.12 6.24
N GLU A 1119 -51.85 -49.28 6.11
CA GLU A 1119 -50.82 -49.52 5.09
C GLU A 1119 -51.43 -49.92 3.73
N LEU A 1120 -52.16 -51.05 3.67
CA LEU A 1120 -52.81 -51.52 2.42
C LEU A 1120 -54.07 -50.71 2.04
N LYS A 1121 -54.74 -50.09 3.02
CA LYS A 1121 -56.02 -49.37 2.86
C LYS A 1121 -57.15 -50.22 2.27
N ASP A 1122 -57.12 -51.54 2.54
CA ASP A 1122 -58.11 -52.49 2.03
C ASP A 1122 -58.99 -53.06 3.15
N HIS A 1123 -60.17 -52.45 3.30
CA HIS A 1123 -61.21 -52.91 4.22
C HIS A 1123 -61.74 -54.33 3.91
N LYS A 1124 -61.60 -54.85 2.67
CA LYS A 1124 -62.00 -56.22 2.34
C LYS A 1124 -60.96 -57.22 2.80
N ALA A 1125 -59.68 -56.94 2.59
CA ALA A 1125 -58.59 -57.77 3.10
C ALA A 1125 -58.63 -57.85 4.64
N MET A 1126 -58.94 -56.74 5.31
CA MET A 1126 -59.18 -56.73 6.76
C MET A 1126 -60.36 -57.63 7.18
N GLN A 1127 -61.49 -57.56 6.45
CA GLN A 1127 -62.66 -58.42 6.72
C GLN A 1127 -62.43 -59.91 6.42
N ASP A 1128 -61.51 -60.23 5.52
CA ASP A 1128 -61.13 -61.61 5.21
C ASP A 1128 -60.19 -62.18 6.27
N TRP A 1129 -59.18 -61.41 6.70
CA TRP A 1129 -58.35 -61.77 7.85
C TRP A 1129 -59.15 -61.91 9.16
N LEU A 1130 -60.14 -61.04 9.40
CA LEU A 1130 -61.08 -61.18 10.54
C LEU A 1130 -61.94 -62.46 10.50
N ARG A 1131 -61.96 -63.21 9.40
CA ARG A 1131 -62.67 -64.49 9.26
C ARG A 1131 -61.73 -65.70 9.19
N ASN A 1132 -60.56 -65.52 8.57
CA ASN A 1132 -59.66 -66.59 8.16
C ASN A 1132 -58.26 -66.49 8.79
N GLY A 1133 -57.98 -65.45 9.60
CA GLY A 1133 -56.68 -65.17 10.20
C GLY A 1133 -56.43 -65.79 11.59
N ASP A 1134 -57.49 -66.24 12.25
CA ASP A 1134 -57.59 -66.93 13.56
C ASP A 1134 -56.87 -66.28 14.76
N LEU A 1135 -57.65 -65.87 15.76
CA LEU A 1135 -57.24 -65.23 17.01
C LEU A 1135 -58.05 -65.86 18.16
N ILE A 1136 -57.42 -66.75 18.94
CA ILE A 1136 -58.04 -67.54 20.01
C ILE A 1136 -57.37 -67.26 21.36
#